data_AF-A0A7S2AHF6-F1
#
_entry.id   AF-A0A7S2AHF6-F1
#
_cell.length_a   1.000
_cell.length_b   1.000
_cell.length_c   1.000
_cell.angle_alpha   90.00
_cell.angle_beta   90.00
_cell.angle_gamma   90.00
#
_symmetry.space_group_name_H-M   'P 1'
#
loop_
_entity.id
_entity.type
_entity.pdbx_description
1 polymer ?
#
loop_
_entity_poly.entity_id
_entity_poly.type
_entity_poly.pdbx_seq_one_letter_code
_entity_poly.pdbx_strand_id
1 'polypeptide(L)'
;WDVNGAGSDDIIGFSTAASIIPDQAIYFKIAIARVEPLRVDIYRLGWYNGKGARKMGQAELLPDAERVAATQPECSQTEPEAHFVDCGNWENVAIWHAPPEATSGLYFARLVLPTPQPWHWRGDASKVLYDPHHAEEGRDPKLPPAQGSHTYGTLGFYKRRNSLTEPRASHAWFVIRSSPVLKPKQQSRTGANHSHRHDLVFQTSDTTWHAYNGFGGLTMYGSFEYPREHAPNRTMMDVYTPGHDLKRAHKRSYNTPLVTRDYRSINAPLGAEYPAIRFLERLGVDLHYISGADMAMPIRAADVLERSRAFLSVGHDEYWSYEQRSAVETARDRIPDGLHLNFWSGNEAYWAVRFEDSPFSTAHGKVEGEGGHLDEAAFMVAAAPRTMVCWKDTQSFVKLDPKEGAWTGTFRDARPLNPRGTMPENALTGTMFGVNAQRADPLVVDGQRFGAHRCWRGTRVAAISEYGVTVRHDDAYDSGYAEGLVVSSDFILGHEWDVDVDNGARPAGLQVLSETTVDDVQVIMDWGATFDTGTATHSLVLYHRRVAAPETTKSRSGAIVFGAGTVQWSWGLDGHHDVNDPQRCNKYAIRVREHIRGPSRDLQQLTVNILADQGVEMPSLAAHFSDTLTLHPQSTDREPPIARVATASFLSENAHEMDVAVHDRSSTSIGQQGGVVVATGTTEDRGGGVVASVEISWTNGEDGWHPGRLERVSATTTWTFRWGEKWQRMHGQLPSKETDTLLVRVRVVDDSGNSAVFRSDQPLGSRVNGAVVEPSDPEGELVAKCMEKEFDTAGENVTMKP
;
A
#
# COMPACT_ATOMS: atom_id res chain seq x y z
N TRP A 1 26.14 1.13 -5.93
CA TRP A 1 24.85 1.07 -6.63
C TRP A 1 23.97 2.24 -6.22
N ASP A 2 23.95 2.61 -4.93
CA ASP A 2 23.23 3.79 -4.44
C ASP A 2 23.81 5.12 -4.99
N VAL A 3 23.05 6.19 -4.80
CA VAL A 3 23.41 7.59 -5.11
C VAL A 3 23.17 8.46 -3.88
N ASN A 4 23.83 9.62 -3.82
CA ASN A 4 23.60 10.57 -2.73
C ASN A 4 22.38 11.45 -3.03
N GLY A 5 21.45 11.56 -2.09
CA GLY A 5 20.25 12.38 -2.26
C GLY A 5 19.53 12.01 -3.56
N ALA A 6 19.05 13.00 -4.30
CA ALA A 6 18.38 12.83 -5.58
C ALA A 6 19.28 12.28 -6.71
N GLY A 7 20.59 12.15 -6.48
CA GLY A 7 21.58 11.95 -7.53
C GLY A 7 22.12 13.28 -8.05
N SER A 8 22.86 13.21 -9.15
CA SER A 8 23.58 14.35 -9.74
C SER A 8 22.80 14.97 -10.89
N ASP A 9 22.48 16.26 -10.81
CA ASP A 9 21.85 17.03 -11.90
C ASP A 9 22.74 17.17 -13.15
N ASP A 10 24.00 16.73 -13.11
CA ASP A 10 24.86 16.66 -14.30
C ASP A 10 24.52 15.47 -15.21
N ILE A 11 23.79 14.47 -14.70
CA ILE A 11 23.37 13.30 -15.46
C ILE A 11 22.00 12.82 -14.95
N ILE A 12 20.99 12.92 -15.79
CA ILE A 12 19.62 12.51 -15.48
C ILE A 12 19.08 11.65 -16.62
N GLY A 13 18.09 10.81 -16.33
CA GLY A 13 17.48 10.01 -17.37
C GLY A 13 16.37 9.11 -16.84
N PHE A 14 15.73 8.42 -17.77
CA PHE A 14 14.63 7.50 -17.51
C PHE A 14 14.66 6.35 -18.54
N SER A 15 13.97 5.26 -18.22
CA SER A 15 13.79 4.12 -19.10
C SER A 15 12.59 4.32 -20.04
N THR A 16 12.65 3.81 -21.26
CA THR A 16 11.56 3.92 -22.25
C THR A 16 10.40 2.96 -22.02
N ALA A 17 10.49 2.05 -21.04
CA ALA A 17 9.35 1.31 -20.50
C ALA A 17 9.34 1.33 -18.95
N ALA A 18 8.15 1.31 -18.33
CA ALA A 18 8.01 1.10 -16.89
C ALA A 18 8.35 -0.35 -16.51
N SER A 19 8.05 -1.29 -17.40
CA SER A 19 8.45 -2.68 -17.28
C SER A 19 8.76 -3.34 -18.63
N ILE A 20 9.52 -4.42 -18.56
CA ILE A 20 9.80 -5.35 -19.66
C ILE A 20 9.71 -6.80 -19.15
N ILE A 21 9.76 -7.78 -20.05
CA ILE A 21 9.98 -9.20 -19.72
C ILE A 21 11.39 -9.65 -20.16
N PRO A 22 11.90 -10.83 -19.74
CA PRO A 22 13.13 -11.40 -20.27
C PRO A 22 13.16 -11.41 -21.81
N ASP A 23 14.36 -11.35 -22.39
CA ASP A 23 14.63 -11.23 -23.83
C ASP A 23 14.17 -9.93 -24.51
N GLN A 24 13.52 -9.01 -23.81
CA GLN A 24 13.20 -7.69 -24.36
C GLN A 24 14.37 -6.70 -24.19
N ALA A 25 14.40 -5.73 -25.09
CA ALA A 25 15.27 -4.57 -24.98
C ALA A 25 14.57 -3.42 -24.24
N ILE A 26 15.35 -2.67 -23.47
CA ILE A 26 14.93 -1.41 -22.87
C ILE A 26 15.92 -0.32 -23.27
N TYR A 27 15.40 0.83 -23.66
CA TYR A 27 16.20 1.99 -24.00
C TYR A 27 16.22 2.97 -22.84
N PHE A 28 17.27 3.79 -22.78
CA PHE A 28 17.43 4.85 -21.81
C PHE A 28 17.60 6.19 -22.53
N LYS A 29 16.81 7.17 -22.12
CA LYS A 29 16.93 8.57 -22.56
C LYS A 29 17.64 9.33 -21.45
N ILE A 30 18.78 9.92 -21.78
CA ILE A 30 19.73 10.47 -20.82
C ILE A 30 20.09 11.88 -21.27
N ALA A 31 20.14 12.81 -20.32
CA ALA A 31 20.67 14.15 -20.51
C ALA A 31 21.89 14.38 -19.62
N ILE A 32 22.94 14.98 -20.18
CA ILE A 32 24.15 15.38 -19.46
C ILE A 32 24.46 16.86 -19.69
N ALA A 33 25.10 17.51 -18.71
CA ALA A 33 25.32 18.95 -18.77
C ALA A 33 26.31 19.42 -19.86
N ARG A 34 27.19 18.53 -20.32
CA ARG A 34 28.20 18.78 -21.36
C ARG A 34 28.66 17.46 -21.94
N VAL A 35 29.24 17.49 -23.14
CA VAL A 35 29.82 16.29 -23.76
C VAL A 35 30.97 15.77 -22.89
N GLU A 36 30.78 14.60 -22.29
CA GLU A 36 31.77 13.90 -21.49
C GLU A 36 31.46 12.40 -21.45
N PRO A 37 32.45 11.52 -21.19
CA PRO A 37 32.22 10.09 -21.10
C PRO A 37 31.14 9.75 -20.07
N LEU A 38 30.26 8.80 -20.39
CA LEU A 38 29.23 8.29 -19.49
C LEU A 38 29.18 6.76 -19.51
N ARG A 39 28.57 6.15 -18.49
CA ARG A 39 28.18 4.73 -18.54
C ARG A 39 26.82 4.50 -17.89
N VAL A 40 26.23 3.35 -18.21
CA VAL A 40 24.92 2.93 -17.72
C VAL A 40 25.05 1.52 -17.15
N ASP A 41 25.13 1.41 -15.82
CA ASP A 41 25.25 0.13 -15.14
C ASP A 41 23.87 -0.39 -14.71
N ILE A 42 23.52 -1.62 -15.07
CA ILE A 42 22.21 -2.20 -14.73
C ILE A 42 22.31 -2.99 -13.44
N TYR A 43 21.42 -2.69 -12.48
CA TYR A 43 21.32 -3.37 -11.19
C TYR A 43 19.91 -3.92 -10.98
N ARG A 44 19.83 -5.07 -10.32
CA ARG A 44 18.59 -5.58 -9.70
C ARG A 44 18.67 -5.32 -8.20
N LEU A 45 17.63 -4.70 -7.63
CA LEU A 45 17.49 -4.49 -6.20
C LEU A 45 17.17 -5.83 -5.50
N GLY A 46 17.62 -6.03 -4.27
CA GLY A 46 17.42 -7.32 -3.58
C GLY A 46 18.27 -7.51 -2.33
N TRP A 47 18.20 -8.68 -1.71
CA TRP A 47 18.98 -8.95 -0.49
C TRP A 47 20.48 -9.14 -0.76
N TYR A 48 20.84 -10.07 -1.66
CA TYR A 48 22.21 -10.40 -2.08
C TYR A 48 23.25 -10.47 -0.96
N ASN A 49 22.97 -11.25 0.09
CA ASN A 49 23.82 -11.36 1.29
C ASN A 49 24.10 -10.00 1.95
N GLY A 50 23.05 -9.18 2.07
CA GLY A 50 23.10 -7.85 2.66
C GLY A 50 23.56 -6.73 1.72
N LYS A 51 24.09 -7.03 0.52
CA LYS A 51 24.65 -6.03 -0.41
C LYS A 51 23.62 -5.06 -1.00
N GLY A 52 22.33 -5.41 -1.00
CA GLY A 52 21.23 -4.52 -1.40
C GLY A 52 20.91 -4.45 -2.89
N ALA A 53 21.91 -4.66 -3.75
CA ALA A 53 21.69 -4.80 -5.18
C ALA A 53 22.83 -5.60 -5.83
N ARG A 54 22.54 -6.20 -6.98
CA ARG A 54 23.52 -6.92 -7.79
C ARG A 54 23.63 -6.27 -9.17
N LYS A 55 24.86 -6.03 -9.63
CA LYS A 55 25.09 -5.59 -11.02
C LYS A 55 24.74 -6.75 -11.94
N MET A 56 23.79 -6.53 -12.83
CA MET A 56 23.28 -7.52 -13.79
C MET A 56 23.96 -7.37 -15.15
N GLY A 57 24.44 -6.17 -15.47
CA GLY A 57 25.14 -5.89 -16.71
C GLY A 57 25.48 -4.42 -16.85
N GLN A 58 25.80 -4.03 -18.08
CA GLN A 58 25.98 -2.64 -18.49
C GLN A 58 25.21 -2.46 -19.80
N ALA A 59 24.51 -1.34 -19.95
CA ALA A 59 23.85 -1.02 -21.22
C ALA A 59 24.90 -0.64 -22.27
N GLU A 60 24.58 -0.93 -23.53
CA GLU A 60 25.33 -0.47 -24.68
C GLU A 60 24.98 1.00 -24.96
N LEU A 61 26.00 1.83 -25.15
CA LEU A 61 25.80 3.21 -25.61
C LEU A 61 25.56 3.20 -27.12
N LEU A 62 24.54 3.92 -27.56
CA LEU A 62 24.26 4.10 -28.99
C LEU A 62 25.33 5.00 -29.64
N PRO A 63 25.47 4.98 -30.98
CA PRO A 63 26.40 5.87 -31.67
C PRO A 63 26.19 7.34 -31.28
N ASP A 64 27.29 8.05 -31.04
CA ASP A 64 27.30 9.45 -30.59
C ASP A 64 26.57 9.73 -29.26
N ALA A 65 26.37 8.72 -28.41
CA ALA A 65 25.63 8.81 -27.14
C ALA A 65 25.99 10.04 -26.29
N GLU A 66 27.27 10.34 -26.07
CA GLU A 66 27.68 11.49 -25.25
C GLU A 66 27.27 12.83 -25.85
N ARG A 67 27.31 12.94 -27.19
CA ARG A 67 26.87 14.14 -27.91
C ARG A 67 25.36 14.27 -27.83
N VAL A 68 24.63 13.21 -28.15
CA VAL A 68 23.16 13.16 -28.08
C VAL A 68 22.67 13.51 -26.67
N ALA A 69 23.27 12.90 -25.64
CA ALA A 69 22.93 13.18 -24.25
C ALA A 69 23.20 14.64 -23.85
N ALA A 70 24.21 15.29 -24.43
CA ALA A 70 24.52 16.70 -24.15
C ALA A 70 23.65 17.69 -24.94
N THR A 71 22.86 17.21 -25.92
CA THR A 71 22.06 18.04 -26.83
C THR A 71 20.58 17.65 -26.84
N GLN A 72 20.09 17.01 -25.77
CA GLN A 72 18.66 16.70 -25.64
C GLN A 72 17.83 17.99 -25.70
N PRO A 73 16.68 18.00 -26.39
CA PRO A 73 15.80 19.16 -26.41
C PRO A 73 15.15 19.40 -25.04
N GLU A 74 14.57 20.57 -24.82
CA GLU A 74 13.70 20.79 -23.68
C GLU A 74 12.53 19.79 -23.68
N CYS A 75 12.11 19.34 -22.49
CA CYS A 75 10.99 18.42 -22.37
C CYS A 75 9.70 19.07 -22.90
N SER A 76 8.84 18.26 -23.50
CA SER A 76 7.56 18.72 -24.05
C SER A 76 6.62 19.18 -22.93
N GLN A 77 5.93 20.30 -23.17
CA GLN A 77 4.94 20.91 -22.26
C GLN A 77 3.69 21.30 -23.05
N THR A 78 3.11 20.33 -23.77
CA THR A 78 1.98 20.55 -24.69
C THR A 78 0.65 20.83 -24.00
N GLU A 79 0.54 20.55 -22.70
CA GLU A 79 -0.66 20.73 -21.89
C GLU A 79 -0.35 21.58 -20.64
N PRO A 80 -0.08 22.89 -20.82
CA PRO A 80 0.34 23.77 -19.73
C PRO A 80 -0.73 23.91 -18.63
N GLU A 81 -2.01 23.79 -18.96
CA GLU A 81 -3.13 23.80 -18.01
C GLU A 81 -3.14 22.60 -17.06
N ALA A 82 -2.58 21.46 -17.49
CA ALA A 82 -2.39 20.29 -16.66
C ALA A 82 -1.00 20.24 -16.00
N HIS A 83 -0.16 21.24 -16.27
CA HIS A 83 1.28 21.29 -15.94
C HIS A 83 2.02 20.00 -16.32
N PHE A 84 1.69 19.45 -17.48
CA PHE A 84 2.25 18.20 -17.96
C PHE A 84 3.66 18.43 -18.51
N VAL A 85 4.64 17.69 -17.99
CA VAL A 85 6.02 17.67 -18.48
C VAL A 85 6.36 16.25 -18.92
N ASP A 86 6.77 16.10 -20.18
CA ASP A 86 7.11 14.81 -20.79
C ASP A 86 8.40 14.94 -21.62
N CYS A 87 9.47 14.27 -21.20
CA CYS A 87 10.76 14.28 -21.89
C CYS A 87 10.87 13.18 -22.95
N GLY A 88 9.74 12.57 -23.35
CA GLY A 88 9.68 11.52 -24.35
C GLY A 88 10.14 11.97 -25.74
N ASN A 89 10.26 13.27 -25.99
CA ASN A 89 10.88 13.83 -27.19
C ASN A 89 12.42 13.71 -27.22
N TRP A 90 13.06 13.30 -26.13
CA TRP A 90 14.51 13.02 -26.10
C TRP A 90 14.87 11.85 -27.01
N GLU A 91 16.09 11.85 -27.54
CA GLU A 91 16.62 10.72 -28.29
C GLU A 91 17.14 9.63 -27.34
N ASN A 92 17.11 8.37 -27.82
CA ASN A 92 17.67 7.25 -27.07
C ASN A 92 19.20 7.38 -27.00
N VAL A 93 19.78 7.14 -25.82
CA VAL A 93 21.24 7.24 -25.59
C VAL A 93 21.87 5.88 -25.35
N ALA A 94 21.16 4.96 -24.71
CA ALA A 94 21.65 3.63 -24.42
C ALA A 94 20.54 2.57 -24.57
N ILE A 95 20.94 1.33 -24.78
CA ILE A 95 20.07 0.16 -24.88
C ILE A 95 20.62 -0.98 -24.03
N TRP A 96 19.74 -1.70 -23.35
CA TRP A 96 20.09 -2.94 -22.68
C TRP A 96 19.13 -4.05 -23.08
N HIS A 97 19.68 -5.20 -23.45
CA HIS A 97 18.91 -6.41 -23.71
C HIS A 97 18.87 -7.23 -22.43
N ALA A 98 17.67 -7.42 -21.87
CA ALA A 98 17.51 -8.28 -20.72
C ALA A 98 17.86 -9.72 -21.12
N PRO A 99 18.71 -10.42 -20.36
CA PRO A 99 19.05 -11.81 -20.68
C PRO A 99 17.82 -12.72 -20.55
N PRO A 100 17.75 -13.86 -21.27
CA PRO A 100 16.64 -14.81 -21.17
C PRO A 100 16.39 -15.31 -19.74
N GLU A 101 17.46 -15.41 -18.95
CA GLU A 101 17.44 -15.83 -17.55
C GLU A 101 17.23 -14.68 -16.55
N ALA A 102 16.87 -13.48 -17.01
CA ALA A 102 16.64 -12.33 -16.15
C ALA A 102 15.59 -12.65 -15.07
N THR A 103 16.01 -12.61 -13.81
CA THR A 103 15.12 -12.81 -12.67
C THR A 103 14.13 -11.66 -12.57
N SER A 104 12.85 -11.94 -12.36
CA SER A 104 11.85 -10.89 -12.11
C SER A 104 12.26 -10.05 -10.90
N GLY A 105 12.04 -8.74 -10.96
CA GLY A 105 12.55 -7.81 -9.94
C GLY A 105 12.32 -6.36 -10.25
N LEU A 106 12.55 -5.52 -9.24
CA LEU A 106 12.79 -4.09 -9.43
C LEU A 106 14.25 -3.87 -9.83
N TYR A 107 14.44 -3.25 -10.99
CA TYR A 107 15.74 -2.92 -11.55
C TYR A 107 15.92 -1.40 -11.62
N PHE A 108 17.19 -1.00 -11.70
CA PHE A 108 17.54 0.35 -12.05
C PHE A 108 18.81 0.39 -12.88
N ALA A 109 18.84 1.32 -13.84
CA ALA A 109 20.06 1.77 -14.46
C ALA A 109 20.69 2.86 -13.58
N ARG A 110 21.92 2.63 -13.14
CA ARG A 110 22.76 3.66 -12.54
C ARG A 110 23.50 4.39 -13.66
N LEU A 111 23.09 5.62 -13.92
CA LEU A 111 23.70 6.50 -14.91
C LEU A 111 24.90 7.18 -14.26
N VAL A 112 26.09 7.09 -14.84
CA VAL A 112 27.34 7.52 -14.18
C VAL A 112 28.17 8.39 -15.10
N LEU A 113 28.63 9.52 -14.58
CA LEU A 113 29.73 10.29 -15.15
C LEU A 113 31.03 9.93 -14.42
N PRO A 114 31.90 9.07 -15.00
CA PRO A 114 33.13 8.63 -14.36
C PRO A 114 34.15 9.76 -14.18
N THR A 115 34.03 10.85 -14.95
CA THR A 115 34.92 12.01 -14.85
C THR A 115 34.78 12.68 -13.48
N PRO A 116 35.84 12.73 -12.66
CA PRO A 116 35.80 13.39 -11.36
C PRO A 116 35.54 14.90 -11.49
N GLN A 117 34.81 15.49 -10.55
CA GLN A 117 34.66 16.94 -10.45
C GLN A 117 35.90 17.59 -9.79
N PRO A 118 36.26 18.84 -10.15
CA PRO A 118 37.39 19.56 -9.55
C PRO A 118 37.29 19.71 -8.02
N TRP A 119 36.08 19.62 -7.45
CA TRP A 119 35.78 19.73 -6.01
C TRP A 119 35.74 18.38 -5.28
N HIS A 120 36.56 17.41 -5.72
CA HIS A 120 36.80 16.06 -5.17
C HIS A 120 37.06 15.97 -3.65
N TRP A 121 37.17 17.12 -2.97
CA TRP A 121 37.20 17.17 -1.52
C TRP A 121 35.85 16.86 -0.88
N ARG A 122 34.70 16.71 -1.57
CA ARG A 122 33.43 16.21 -0.98
C ARG A 122 33.04 14.82 -1.46
N GLY A 123 32.21 14.16 -0.65
CA GLY A 123 31.67 12.83 -0.92
C GLY A 123 30.36 12.84 -1.71
N ASP A 124 29.77 14.00 -1.98
CA ASP A 124 28.54 14.23 -2.76
C ASP A 124 28.81 14.98 -4.07
N ALA A 125 27.86 14.91 -4.99
CA ALA A 125 27.90 15.59 -6.29
C ALA A 125 26.74 16.60 -6.45
N SER A 126 26.15 17.07 -5.35
CA SER A 126 25.04 18.03 -5.40
C SER A 126 25.53 19.41 -5.89
N LYS A 127 24.71 20.08 -6.69
CA LYS A 127 24.96 21.47 -7.13
C LYS A 127 24.73 22.49 -6.01
N VAL A 128 23.90 22.15 -5.02
CA VAL A 128 23.74 22.92 -3.80
C VAL A 128 24.74 22.40 -2.77
N LEU A 129 25.73 23.25 -2.53
CA LEU A 129 27.03 22.88 -1.97
C LEU A 129 27.11 23.09 -0.46
N TYR A 130 26.02 23.49 0.19
CA TYR A 130 25.98 23.86 1.60
C TYR A 130 24.57 24.20 2.04
N ASP A 131 24.33 24.16 3.35
CA ASP A 131 23.25 24.90 3.97
C ASP A 131 23.70 26.37 4.11
N PRO A 132 23.06 27.33 3.42
CA PRO A 132 23.44 28.74 3.48
C PRO A 132 23.35 29.35 4.88
N HIS A 133 22.60 28.75 5.80
CA HIS A 133 22.52 29.19 7.20
C HIS A 133 23.82 28.96 7.99
N HIS A 134 24.70 28.07 7.51
CA HIS A 134 25.90 27.65 8.24
C HIS A 134 27.21 27.96 7.49
N ALA A 135 27.14 28.68 6.35
CA ALA A 135 28.34 29.10 5.62
C ALA A 135 29.01 30.31 6.28
N GLU A 136 30.35 30.33 6.28
CA GLU A 136 31.10 31.53 6.63
C GLU A 136 30.80 32.63 5.60
N GLU A 137 30.30 33.77 6.08
CA GLU A 137 30.03 34.94 5.25
C GLU A 137 31.28 35.35 4.46
N GLY A 138 31.14 35.54 3.14
CA GLY A 138 32.24 35.94 2.26
C GLY A 138 33.18 34.82 1.80
N ARG A 139 33.00 33.57 2.26
CA ARG A 139 33.78 32.43 1.79
C ARG A 139 33.05 31.69 0.67
N ASP A 140 33.77 31.32 -0.40
CA ASP A 140 33.25 30.42 -1.43
C ASP A 140 33.11 28.99 -0.87
N PRO A 141 31.89 28.46 -0.68
CA PRO A 141 31.64 27.14 -0.13
C PRO A 141 31.97 26.00 -1.11
N LYS A 142 32.38 26.32 -2.34
CA LYS A 142 32.92 25.37 -3.33
C LYS A 142 34.38 25.02 -3.03
N LEU A 143 35.09 25.88 -2.33
CA LEU A 143 36.49 25.66 -1.96
C LEU A 143 36.61 24.68 -0.77
N PRO A 144 37.66 23.85 -0.73
CA PRO A 144 37.92 23.00 0.42
C PRO A 144 38.04 23.83 1.73
N PRO A 145 37.87 23.21 2.91
CA PRO A 145 38.20 23.81 4.20
C PRO A 145 39.54 24.54 4.15
N ALA A 146 39.57 25.82 4.56
CA ALA A 146 40.82 26.57 4.69
C ALA A 146 41.76 25.82 5.66
N GLN A 147 43.06 25.75 5.36
CA GLN A 147 44.01 25.04 6.22
C GLN A 147 44.12 25.74 7.59
N GLY A 148 43.98 24.99 8.68
CA GLY A 148 44.03 25.51 10.05
C GLY A 148 43.99 24.42 11.13
N SER A 149 44.31 24.78 12.37
CA SER A 149 44.40 23.87 13.55
C SER A 149 43.11 23.13 13.88
N HIS A 150 41.96 23.57 13.35
CA HIS A 150 40.63 22.99 13.56
C HIS A 150 40.04 22.35 12.30
N THR A 151 40.86 21.98 11.31
CA THR A 151 40.42 21.25 10.10
C THR A 151 40.13 19.78 10.38
N TYR A 152 39.31 19.48 11.39
CA TYR A 152 39.04 18.12 11.90
C TYR A 152 38.69 17.10 10.81
N GLY A 153 37.89 17.48 9.82
CA GLY A 153 37.54 16.62 8.68
C GLY A 153 38.67 16.39 7.67
N THR A 154 39.55 17.38 7.47
CA THR A 154 40.71 17.31 6.54
C THR A 154 41.89 16.58 7.19
N LEU A 155 42.02 16.69 8.52
CA LEU A 155 43.01 16.01 9.35
C LEU A 155 42.61 14.57 9.71
N GLY A 156 41.44 14.09 9.22
CA GLY A 156 40.99 12.72 9.42
C GLY A 156 40.42 12.41 10.81
N PHE A 157 40.21 13.40 11.67
CA PHE A 157 39.56 13.21 12.99
C PHE A 157 38.10 12.76 12.85
N TYR A 158 37.44 13.11 11.74
CA TYR A 158 36.15 12.53 11.36
C TYR A 158 36.32 11.62 10.14
N LYS A 159 36.06 10.31 10.30
CA LYS A 159 35.91 9.40 9.15
C LYS A 159 34.65 9.81 8.40
N ARG A 160 34.79 10.14 7.11
CA ARG A 160 33.62 10.30 6.22
C ARG A 160 32.88 8.98 6.19
N ARG A 161 31.58 9.00 6.50
CA ARG A 161 30.72 7.82 6.40
C ARG A 161 30.61 7.44 4.92
N ASN A 162 31.33 6.37 4.54
CA ASN A 162 31.32 5.71 3.23
C ASN A 162 31.37 6.69 2.04
N SER A 163 32.54 7.15 1.60
CA SER A 163 32.61 7.94 0.35
C SER A 163 32.07 7.13 -0.83
N LEU A 164 31.08 7.67 -1.56
CA LEU A 164 30.62 7.01 -2.78
C LEU A 164 31.75 6.99 -3.80
N THR A 165 31.94 5.83 -4.42
CA THR A 165 32.69 5.73 -5.67
C THR A 165 31.80 6.30 -6.77
N GLU A 166 32.27 7.37 -7.43
CA GLU A 166 31.55 8.07 -8.52
C GLU A 166 30.24 8.72 -8.07
N PRO A 167 30.30 9.83 -7.31
CA PRO A 167 29.10 10.49 -6.78
C PRO A 167 28.23 11.15 -7.86
N ARG A 168 28.77 11.38 -9.08
CA ARG A 168 28.04 11.94 -10.22
C ARG A 168 27.22 10.85 -10.91
N ALA A 169 26.14 10.46 -10.23
CA ALA A 169 25.27 9.42 -10.72
C ALA A 169 23.80 9.70 -10.37
N SER A 170 22.90 9.11 -11.16
CA SER A 170 21.45 9.10 -10.92
C SER A 170 20.87 7.71 -11.24
N HIS A 171 19.60 7.50 -10.90
CA HIS A 171 18.89 6.24 -11.14
C HIS A 171 17.78 6.41 -12.18
N ALA A 172 17.62 5.41 -13.03
CA ALA A 172 16.43 5.21 -13.87
C ALA A 172 15.83 3.84 -13.56
N TRP A 173 14.63 3.82 -12.98
CA TRP A 173 13.96 2.62 -12.45
C TRP A 173 13.08 1.93 -13.49
N PHE A 174 13.00 0.61 -13.44
CA PHE A 174 12.09 -0.19 -14.26
C PHE A 174 11.89 -1.59 -13.64
N VAL A 175 10.81 -2.27 -14.00
CA VAL A 175 10.51 -3.63 -13.54
C VAL A 175 10.88 -4.63 -14.64
N ILE A 176 11.50 -5.75 -14.27
CA ILE A 176 11.47 -6.96 -15.12
C ILE A 176 10.39 -7.86 -14.56
N ARG A 177 9.32 -8.03 -15.33
CA ARG A 177 8.24 -8.96 -15.03
C ARG A 177 8.67 -10.36 -15.39
N SER A 178 8.10 -11.35 -14.73
CA SER A 178 8.13 -12.73 -15.22
C SER A 178 7.47 -12.83 -16.60
N SER A 179 7.97 -13.72 -17.47
CA SER A 179 7.35 -13.98 -18.77
C SER A 179 5.91 -14.49 -18.62
N PRO A 180 4.96 -13.99 -19.44
CA PRO A 180 3.55 -14.40 -19.37
C PRO A 180 3.35 -15.83 -19.86
N VAL A 181 2.23 -16.45 -19.47
CA VAL A 181 1.86 -17.77 -19.99
C VAL A 181 0.99 -17.59 -21.24
N LEU A 182 1.58 -17.66 -22.42
CA LEU A 182 0.82 -17.62 -23.68
C LEU A 182 0.02 -18.93 -23.85
N LYS A 183 -1.30 -18.83 -24.02
CA LYS A 183 -2.22 -19.96 -24.26
C LYS A 183 -1.82 -20.79 -25.50
N PRO A 184 -2.17 -22.08 -25.55
CA PRO A 184 -1.49 -23.08 -26.38
C PRO A 184 -1.86 -23.01 -27.87
N LYS A 185 -1.16 -22.17 -28.63
CA LYS A 185 -0.85 -22.44 -30.06
C LYS A 185 0.65 -22.48 -30.37
N GLN A 186 1.50 -22.23 -29.37
CA GLN A 186 2.98 -22.25 -29.52
C GLN A 186 3.69 -23.23 -28.54
N GLN A 187 2.93 -24.06 -27.82
CA GLN A 187 3.42 -24.93 -26.74
C GLN A 187 4.24 -26.16 -27.17
N SER A 188 4.91 -26.17 -28.33
CA SER A 188 5.65 -27.36 -28.79
C SER A 188 7.17 -27.33 -28.63
N ARG A 189 7.78 -26.37 -27.89
CA ARG A 189 9.25 -26.30 -27.78
C ARG A 189 9.88 -26.09 -26.40
N THR A 190 9.13 -25.80 -25.35
CA THR A 190 9.70 -25.62 -24.01
C THR A 190 8.91 -26.48 -23.02
N GLY A 191 9.52 -27.56 -22.52
CA GLY A 191 8.89 -28.52 -21.59
C GLY A 191 8.62 -27.98 -20.19
N ALA A 192 8.06 -26.77 -20.04
CA ALA A 192 7.68 -26.21 -18.76
C ALA A 192 6.30 -26.72 -18.34
N ASN A 193 6.25 -27.42 -17.20
CA ASN A 193 5.03 -27.93 -16.60
C ASN A 193 4.35 -26.79 -15.81
N HIS A 194 3.29 -26.20 -16.34
CA HIS A 194 2.66 -24.98 -15.80
C HIS A 194 1.63 -25.25 -14.69
N SER A 195 2.01 -26.02 -13.66
CA SER A 195 1.21 -26.20 -12.44
C SER A 195 1.69 -25.33 -11.26
N HIS A 196 2.68 -24.45 -11.46
CA HIS A 196 3.32 -23.67 -10.40
C HIS A 196 2.77 -22.23 -10.36
N ARG A 197 2.04 -21.87 -9.30
CA ARG A 197 1.76 -20.46 -8.93
C ARG A 197 2.97 -19.92 -8.18
N HIS A 198 3.39 -18.69 -8.46
CA HIS A 198 4.34 -17.98 -7.59
C HIS A 198 3.71 -17.74 -6.23
N ASP A 199 4.53 -17.68 -5.18
CA ASP A 199 4.03 -17.44 -3.84
C ASP A 199 3.48 -16.01 -3.70
N LEU A 200 4.21 -15.00 -4.18
CA LEU A 200 3.77 -13.60 -4.11
C LEU A 200 4.00 -12.85 -5.43
N VAL A 201 3.02 -12.03 -5.81
CA VAL A 201 3.23 -10.90 -6.72
C VAL A 201 3.51 -9.64 -5.90
N PHE A 202 4.67 -9.03 -6.13
CA PHE A 202 5.04 -7.74 -5.57
C PHE A 202 4.67 -6.63 -6.58
N GLN A 203 3.71 -5.79 -6.24
CA GLN A 203 3.40 -4.59 -7.02
C GLN A 203 4.26 -3.42 -6.54
N THR A 204 4.92 -2.72 -7.45
CA THR A 204 5.58 -1.45 -7.11
C THR A 204 4.57 -0.31 -7.01
N SER A 205 4.87 0.67 -6.16
CA SER A 205 4.06 1.90 -6.01
C SER A 205 4.49 3.01 -6.98
N ASP A 206 4.82 2.66 -8.23
CA ASP A 206 5.33 3.59 -9.26
C ASP A 206 4.36 4.72 -9.60
N THR A 207 3.06 4.48 -9.48
CA THR A 207 2.04 5.54 -9.60
C THR A 207 2.26 6.60 -8.51
N THR A 208 2.45 6.21 -7.26
CA THR A 208 2.80 7.15 -6.18
C THR A 208 4.16 7.79 -6.40
N TRP A 209 5.18 7.04 -6.82
CA TRP A 209 6.50 7.61 -7.10
C TRP A 209 6.39 8.77 -8.10
N HIS A 210 5.62 8.59 -9.18
CA HIS A 210 5.40 9.61 -10.20
C HIS A 210 4.48 10.75 -9.74
N ALA A 211 3.50 10.50 -8.86
CA ALA A 211 2.66 11.53 -8.26
C ALA A 211 3.46 12.50 -7.38
N TYR A 212 4.42 11.97 -6.63
CA TYR A 212 5.34 12.74 -5.77
C TYR A 212 6.61 13.21 -6.48
N ASN A 213 6.85 12.80 -7.72
CA ASN A 213 8.03 13.21 -8.48
C ASN A 213 8.02 14.72 -8.76
N GLY A 214 9.00 15.45 -8.22
CA GLY A 214 9.15 16.90 -8.39
C GLY A 214 9.77 17.32 -9.74
N PHE A 215 10.18 16.38 -10.59
CA PHE A 215 10.74 16.71 -11.90
C PHE A 215 9.76 17.56 -12.74
N GLY A 216 10.26 18.62 -13.36
CA GLY A 216 9.45 19.62 -14.06
C GLY A 216 8.89 20.73 -13.17
N GLY A 217 9.01 20.60 -11.84
CA GLY A 217 8.78 21.67 -10.86
C GLY A 217 7.51 21.58 -10.04
N LEU A 218 6.54 20.75 -10.42
CA LEU A 218 5.31 20.50 -9.68
C LEU A 218 5.07 18.99 -9.51
N THR A 219 4.65 18.60 -8.31
CA THR A 219 4.06 17.27 -8.03
C THR A 219 2.54 17.33 -8.20
N MET A 220 1.84 16.20 -8.04
CA MET A 220 0.36 16.19 -7.92
C MET A 220 -0.17 16.87 -6.65
N TYR A 221 0.73 17.27 -5.75
CA TYR A 221 0.42 18.06 -4.57
C TYR A 221 0.85 19.54 -4.74
N GLY A 222 1.56 19.89 -5.83
CA GLY A 222 2.13 21.21 -6.07
C GLY A 222 3.64 21.31 -5.89
N SER A 223 4.17 22.54 -5.79
CA SER A 223 5.58 22.78 -5.51
C SER A 223 5.82 22.78 -4.00
N PHE A 224 6.71 21.90 -3.54
CA PHE A 224 7.17 21.88 -2.16
C PHE A 224 8.69 21.89 -2.11
N GLU A 225 9.23 22.74 -1.25
CA GLU A 225 10.55 22.54 -0.65
C GLU A 225 10.35 22.50 0.87
N TYR A 226 10.99 21.53 1.52
CA TYR A 226 10.90 21.32 2.96
C TYR A 226 12.10 21.95 3.68
N PRO A 227 12.01 22.37 4.96
CA PRO A 227 10.80 22.54 5.80
C PRO A 227 10.17 23.93 5.66
N ARG A 228 10.96 24.89 5.18
CA ARG A 228 10.63 26.25 4.73
C ARG A 228 11.80 26.76 3.88
N GLU A 229 12.18 26.02 2.85
CA GLU A 229 13.10 26.58 1.85
C GLU A 229 12.21 27.14 0.74
N HIS A 230 12.04 28.45 0.74
CA HIS A 230 11.46 29.10 -0.41
C HIS A 230 12.50 28.99 -1.53
N ALA A 231 12.28 28.15 -2.54
CA ALA A 231 12.68 28.55 -3.88
C ALA A 231 12.09 29.96 -4.06
N PRO A 232 12.89 31.00 -4.34
CA PRO A 232 12.48 32.41 -4.18
C PRO A 232 11.23 32.81 -4.99
N ASN A 233 10.75 31.94 -5.88
CA ASN A 233 9.58 32.13 -6.73
C ASN A 233 8.56 30.95 -6.69
N ARG A 234 8.55 30.04 -5.71
CA ARG A 234 7.55 28.94 -5.65
C ARG A 234 6.74 28.98 -4.36
N THR A 235 5.44 29.28 -4.49
CA THR A 235 4.46 29.29 -3.39
C THR A 235 4.01 27.89 -3.04
N MET A 236 4.00 27.56 -1.74
CA MET A 236 3.31 26.39 -1.21
C MET A 236 1.84 26.36 -1.67
N MET A 237 1.33 25.17 -1.99
CA MET A 237 -0.09 24.98 -2.25
C MET A 237 -0.87 25.25 -0.95
N ASP A 238 -1.76 26.23 -0.99
CA ASP A 238 -2.80 26.45 -0.01
C ASP A 238 -4.14 26.20 -0.70
N VAL A 239 -4.84 25.15 -0.26
CA VAL A 239 -6.13 24.72 -0.82
C VAL A 239 -7.24 25.77 -0.66
N TYR A 240 -7.06 26.73 0.25
CA TYR A 240 -7.98 27.84 0.44
C TYR A 240 -7.70 29.03 -0.48
N THR A 241 -6.56 29.03 -1.20
CA THR A 241 -6.26 30.08 -2.18
C THR A 241 -7.10 29.86 -3.45
N PRO A 242 -7.83 30.88 -3.95
CA PRO A 242 -8.46 30.80 -5.27
C PRO A 242 -7.46 30.40 -6.36
N GLY A 243 -7.79 29.41 -7.18
CA GLY A 243 -6.89 28.86 -8.19
C GLY A 243 -5.81 27.91 -7.63
N HIS A 244 -6.01 27.30 -6.46
CA HIS A 244 -5.08 26.31 -5.92
C HIS A 244 -4.89 25.10 -6.87
N ASP A 245 -5.94 24.72 -7.60
CA ASP A 245 -5.91 23.72 -8.66
C ASP A 245 -4.90 24.07 -9.77
N LEU A 246 -4.59 25.34 -9.99
CA LEU A 246 -3.55 25.81 -10.92
C LEU A 246 -2.12 25.74 -10.33
N LYS A 247 -1.95 25.17 -9.13
CA LYS A 247 -0.65 25.08 -8.44
C LYS A 247 -0.15 23.64 -8.28
N ARG A 248 -0.75 22.66 -8.97
CA ARG A 248 -0.34 21.24 -8.99
C ARG A 248 -0.27 20.70 -10.41
N ALA A 249 0.50 19.63 -10.61
CA ALA A 249 0.42 18.86 -11.84
C ALA A 249 -0.80 17.93 -11.80
N HIS A 250 -1.67 18.01 -12.80
CA HIS A 250 -2.82 17.10 -12.96
C HIS A 250 -2.47 15.87 -13.80
N LYS A 251 -1.37 15.96 -14.56
CA LYS A 251 -0.81 14.85 -15.33
C LYS A 251 0.67 14.66 -14.98
N ARG A 252 1.10 13.41 -14.84
CA ARG A 252 2.49 13.02 -14.61
C ARG A 252 2.94 12.03 -15.68
N SER A 253 4.08 12.31 -16.31
CA SER A 253 4.66 11.42 -17.30
C SER A 253 5.66 10.48 -16.65
N TYR A 254 5.60 9.22 -17.04
CA TYR A 254 6.64 8.23 -16.78
C TYR A 254 7.88 8.50 -17.65
N ASN A 255 7.78 9.28 -18.73
CA ASN A 255 8.92 9.71 -19.54
C ASN A 255 9.67 10.89 -18.92
N THR A 256 9.91 10.83 -17.61
CA THR A 256 10.65 11.85 -16.88
C THR A 256 11.63 11.17 -15.92
N PRO A 257 12.79 11.78 -15.65
CA PRO A 257 13.65 11.33 -14.56
C PRO A 257 12.88 11.27 -13.24
N LEU A 258 13.06 10.18 -12.49
CA LEU A 258 12.45 10.00 -11.18
C LEU A 258 13.36 10.55 -10.08
N VAL A 259 12.92 11.60 -9.40
CA VAL A 259 13.65 12.23 -8.29
C VAL A 259 13.28 11.55 -6.98
N THR A 260 14.13 10.67 -6.44
CA THR A 260 13.75 9.76 -5.33
C THR A 260 13.95 10.33 -3.91
N ARG A 261 14.78 11.37 -3.72
CA ARG A 261 15.15 11.85 -2.36
C ARG A 261 15.16 13.36 -2.15
N ASP A 262 14.75 14.14 -3.14
CA ASP A 262 14.67 15.59 -3.00
C ASP A 262 13.42 16.02 -2.21
N TYR A 263 12.35 15.23 -2.33
CA TYR A 263 11.06 15.47 -1.68
C TYR A 263 10.44 14.16 -1.19
N ARG A 264 10.03 14.11 0.08
CA ARG A 264 9.36 12.97 0.75
C ARG A 264 9.88 11.60 0.26
N SER A 265 11.16 11.29 0.51
CA SER A 265 11.82 10.04 0.10
C SER A 265 11.12 8.76 0.57
N ILE A 266 10.25 8.86 1.58
CA ILE A 266 9.36 7.77 2.01
C ILE A 266 8.42 7.28 0.89
N ASN A 267 8.08 8.14 -0.07
CA ASN A 267 7.19 7.86 -1.20
C ASN A 267 7.95 7.34 -2.44
N ALA A 268 9.18 6.88 -2.26
CA ALA A 268 10.07 6.43 -3.32
C ALA A 268 10.56 4.99 -3.07
N PRO A 269 11.14 4.30 -4.08
CA PRO A 269 11.40 2.85 -4.02
C PRO A 269 12.28 2.39 -2.84
N LEU A 270 13.13 3.29 -2.32
CA LEU A 270 14.10 2.99 -1.27
C LEU A 270 13.59 3.28 0.15
N GLY A 271 12.37 3.81 0.28
CA GLY A 271 11.68 4.05 1.55
C GLY A 271 11.13 2.77 2.17
N ALA A 272 10.00 2.28 1.69
CA ALA A 272 9.32 1.10 2.26
C ALA A 272 9.43 -0.16 1.38
N GLU A 273 9.54 -0.04 0.07
CA GLU A 273 9.60 -1.22 -0.81
C GLU A 273 10.93 -1.96 -0.70
N TYR A 274 12.04 -1.23 -0.62
CA TYR A 274 13.37 -1.84 -0.47
C TYR A 274 13.54 -2.76 0.75
N PRO A 275 13.18 -2.36 2.00
CA PRO A 275 13.27 -3.28 3.14
C PRO A 275 12.32 -4.49 3.01
N ALA A 276 11.14 -4.33 2.41
CA ALA A 276 10.23 -5.45 2.13
C ALA A 276 10.84 -6.45 1.14
N ILE A 277 11.40 -5.97 0.03
CA ILE A 277 12.10 -6.77 -0.98
C ILE A 277 13.24 -7.57 -0.33
N ARG A 278 14.07 -6.91 0.49
CA ARG A 278 15.17 -7.58 1.18
C ARG A 278 14.68 -8.68 2.13
N PHE A 279 13.63 -8.41 2.89
CA PHE A 279 13.08 -9.38 3.84
C PHE A 279 12.55 -10.62 3.12
N LEU A 280 11.70 -10.44 2.11
CA LEU A 280 11.10 -11.53 1.34
C LEU A 280 12.15 -12.37 0.59
N GLU A 281 13.13 -11.71 -0.06
CA GLU A 281 14.20 -12.44 -0.75
C GLU A 281 15.13 -13.17 0.23
N ARG A 282 15.36 -12.62 1.44
CA ARG A 282 16.12 -13.30 2.49
C ARG A 282 15.37 -14.52 3.04
N LEU A 283 14.04 -14.52 3.02
CA LEU A 283 13.23 -15.70 3.33
C LEU A 283 13.26 -16.74 2.21
N GLY A 284 13.69 -16.35 1.00
CA GLY A 284 13.72 -17.21 -0.19
C GLY A 284 12.34 -17.44 -0.80
N VAL A 285 11.40 -16.53 -0.58
CA VAL A 285 10.05 -16.60 -1.15
C VAL A 285 10.12 -16.53 -2.68
N ASP A 286 9.30 -17.31 -3.39
CA ASP A 286 9.17 -17.18 -4.84
C ASP A 286 8.36 -15.92 -5.21
N LEU A 287 9.10 -14.86 -5.55
CA LEU A 287 8.55 -13.57 -5.95
C LEU A 287 8.57 -13.40 -7.46
N HIS A 288 7.50 -12.82 -7.99
CA HIS A 288 7.61 -12.02 -9.21
C HIS A 288 7.09 -10.60 -8.99
N TYR A 289 7.41 -9.72 -9.93
CA TYR A 289 7.19 -8.28 -9.79
C TYR A 289 6.32 -7.75 -10.93
N ILE A 290 5.51 -6.75 -10.62
CA ILE A 290 4.72 -5.99 -11.58
C ILE A 290 4.68 -4.51 -11.18
N SER A 291 4.55 -3.60 -12.15
CA SER A 291 4.36 -2.18 -11.86
C SER A 291 2.87 -1.84 -11.71
N GLY A 292 2.54 -0.82 -10.92
CA GLY A 292 1.18 -0.28 -10.83
C GLY A 292 0.64 0.16 -12.20
N ALA A 293 1.48 0.72 -13.07
CA ALA A 293 1.11 1.02 -14.46
C ALA A 293 0.75 -0.25 -15.28
N ASP A 294 1.43 -1.38 -15.06
CA ASP A 294 1.03 -2.65 -15.69
C ASP A 294 -0.29 -3.19 -15.15
N MET A 295 -0.58 -2.99 -13.86
CA MET A 295 -1.83 -3.42 -13.23
C MET A 295 -3.05 -2.65 -13.75
N ALA A 296 -2.84 -1.46 -14.33
CA ALA A 296 -3.88 -0.73 -15.07
C ALA A 296 -4.22 -1.39 -16.43
N MET A 297 -3.49 -2.43 -16.87
CA MET A 297 -3.78 -3.19 -18.08
C MET A 297 -4.51 -4.51 -17.74
N PRO A 298 -5.82 -4.65 -18.02
CA PRO A 298 -6.63 -5.76 -17.51
C PRO A 298 -6.09 -7.16 -17.82
N ILE A 299 -5.60 -7.40 -19.04
CA ILE A 299 -5.08 -8.73 -19.44
C ILE A 299 -3.80 -9.07 -18.66
N ARG A 300 -2.93 -8.08 -18.38
CA ARG A 300 -1.71 -8.31 -17.59
C ARG A 300 -2.02 -8.52 -16.12
N ALA A 301 -2.92 -7.71 -15.57
CA ALA A 301 -3.38 -7.86 -14.21
C ALA A 301 -4.01 -9.25 -14.01
N ALA A 302 -4.87 -9.70 -14.92
CA ALA A 302 -5.45 -11.04 -14.88
C ALA A 302 -4.37 -12.14 -14.92
N ASP A 303 -3.47 -12.13 -15.91
CA ASP A 303 -2.40 -13.14 -16.03
C ASP A 303 -1.52 -13.23 -14.78
N VAL A 304 -1.04 -12.09 -14.27
CA VAL A 304 -0.12 -12.06 -13.13
C VAL A 304 -0.81 -12.51 -11.84
N LEU A 305 -2.07 -12.16 -11.64
CA LEU A 305 -2.82 -12.49 -10.42
C LEU A 305 -3.24 -13.96 -10.42
N GLU A 306 -3.68 -14.51 -11.56
CA GLU A 306 -4.08 -15.92 -11.71
C GLU A 306 -2.94 -16.90 -11.38
N ARG A 307 -1.70 -16.49 -11.69
CA ARG A 307 -0.49 -17.29 -11.45
C ARG A 307 0.21 -16.98 -10.13
N SER A 308 -0.47 -16.30 -9.19
CA SER A 308 0.08 -15.89 -7.89
C SER A 308 -0.79 -16.37 -6.74
N ARG A 309 -0.20 -16.76 -5.60
CA ARG A 309 -0.91 -17.19 -4.38
C ARG A 309 -1.38 -16.01 -3.53
N ALA A 310 -0.55 -14.99 -3.38
CA ALA A 310 -0.94 -13.72 -2.79
C ALA A 310 -0.46 -12.51 -3.60
N PHE A 311 -1.18 -11.41 -3.44
CA PHE A 311 -0.79 -10.08 -3.88
C PHE A 311 -0.25 -9.25 -2.71
N LEU A 312 0.79 -8.47 -2.98
CA LEU A 312 1.44 -7.63 -2.00
C LEU A 312 1.55 -6.18 -2.50
N SER A 313 0.95 -5.27 -1.74
CA SER A 313 1.11 -3.81 -1.83
C SER A 313 1.93 -3.32 -0.62
N VAL A 314 2.92 -2.45 -0.85
CA VAL A 314 3.90 -2.05 0.16
C VAL A 314 4.11 -0.55 0.16
N GLY A 315 4.24 0.04 1.35
CA GLY A 315 4.69 1.41 1.48
C GLY A 315 3.55 2.40 1.34
N HIS A 316 3.68 3.36 0.43
CA HIS A 316 2.68 4.41 0.24
C HIS A 316 2.00 4.21 -1.12
N ASP A 317 1.18 3.17 -1.24
CA ASP A 317 0.57 2.78 -2.51
C ASP A 317 -0.73 3.55 -2.80
N GLU A 318 -0.65 4.88 -2.72
CA GLU A 318 -1.79 5.82 -2.66
C GLU A 318 -2.61 5.95 -3.95
N TYR A 319 -1.97 5.80 -5.12
CA TYR A 319 -2.57 6.11 -6.41
C TYR A 319 -2.91 4.85 -7.20
N TRP A 320 -4.19 4.51 -7.30
CA TRP A 320 -4.67 3.28 -7.94
C TRP A 320 -5.60 3.57 -9.11
N SER A 321 -5.52 2.76 -10.17
CA SER A 321 -6.53 2.80 -11.24
C SER A 321 -7.76 1.96 -10.88
N TYR A 322 -8.90 2.25 -11.49
CA TYR A 322 -10.10 1.42 -11.33
C TYR A 322 -9.89 0.00 -11.85
N GLU A 323 -9.16 -0.15 -12.96
CA GLU A 323 -8.83 -1.44 -13.56
C GLU A 323 -7.97 -2.28 -12.62
N GLN A 324 -6.97 -1.67 -11.99
CA GLN A 324 -6.13 -2.31 -10.98
C GLN A 324 -6.95 -2.78 -9.78
N ARG A 325 -7.77 -1.89 -9.19
CA ARG A 325 -8.63 -2.26 -8.05
C ARG A 325 -9.59 -3.40 -8.39
N SER A 326 -10.28 -3.29 -9.52
CA SER A 326 -11.23 -4.29 -9.99
C SER A 326 -10.55 -5.64 -10.25
N ALA A 327 -9.34 -5.64 -10.81
CA ALA A 327 -8.58 -6.87 -11.03
C ALA A 327 -8.20 -7.57 -9.72
N VAL A 328 -7.74 -6.81 -8.71
CA VAL A 328 -7.39 -7.35 -7.39
C VAL A 328 -8.61 -7.90 -6.66
N GLU A 329 -9.73 -7.15 -6.64
CA GLU A 329 -11.00 -7.60 -6.03
C GLU A 329 -11.55 -8.85 -6.73
N THR A 330 -11.53 -8.86 -8.06
CA THR A 330 -11.98 -10.01 -8.86
C THR A 330 -11.10 -11.23 -8.62
N ALA A 331 -9.79 -11.06 -8.57
CA ALA A 331 -8.85 -12.16 -8.34
C ALA A 331 -8.98 -12.73 -6.91
N ARG A 332 -9.15 -11.87 -5.90
CA ARG A 332 -9.44 -12.26 -4.51
C ARG A 332 -10.67 -13.16 -4.45
N ASP A 333 -11.72 -12.81 -5.20
CA ASP A 333 -13.03 -13.45 -5.12
C ASP A 333 -13.18 -14.67 -6.05
N ARG A 334 -12.49 -14.71 -7.20
CA ARG A 334 -12.76 -15.73 -8.25
C ARG A 334 -11.68 -16.77 -8.44
N ILE A 335 -10.44 -16.53 -8.02
CA ILE A 335 -9.38 -17.54 -8.14
C ILE A 335 -9.67 -18.71 -7.19
N PRO A 336 -9.50 -19.98 -7.62
CA PRO A 336 -9.61 -21.12 -6.71
C PRO A 336 -8.72 -20.97 -5.47
N ASP A 337 -9.29 -21.19 -4.29
CA ASP A 337 -8.71 -20.91 -2.97
C ASP A 337 -8.53 -19.41 -2.61
N GLY A 338 -8.90 -18.51 -3.52
CA GLY A 338 -8.74 -17.07 -3.43
C GLY A 338 -7.33 -16.58 -3.78
N LEU A 339 -7.21 -15.30 -4.14
CA LEU A 339 -5.94 -14.57 -4.07
C LEU A 339 -5.82 -13.94 -2.69
N HIS A 340 -4.85 -14.39 -1.89
CA HIS A 340 -4.54 -13.75 -0.61
C HIS A 340 -4.05 -12.32 -0.84
N LEU A 341 -4.37 -11.39 0.05
CA LEU A 341 -3.95 -10.00 -0.09
C LEU A 341 -3.16 -9.56 1.15
N ASN A 342 -2.03 -8.90 0.92
CA ASN A 342 -1.22 -8.31 1.96
C ASN A 342 -1.02 -6.83 1.64
N PHE A 343 -1.52 -5.96 2.52
CA PHE A 343 -1.31 -4.53 2.48
C PHE A 343 -0.33 -4.15 3.58
N TRP A 344 0.96 -4.11 3.22
CA TRP A 344 2.03 -3.59 4.07
C TRP A 344 2.16 -2.08 3.85
N SER A 345 1.02 -1.41 3.94
CA SER A 345 0.80 -0.04 3.50
C SER A 345 -0.17 0.67 4.45
N GLY A 346 -0.15 1.99 4.37
CA GLY A 346 -1.22 2.89 4.83
C GLY A 346 -1.47 3.92 3.72
N ASN A 347 -2.63 4.55 3.73
CA ASN A 347 -3.10 5.43 2.66
C ASN A 347 -3.07 4.77 1.28
N GLU A 348 -3.21 3.44 1.18
CA GLU A 348 -3.30 2.76 -0.11
C GLU A 348 -4.66 2.95 -0.78
N ALA A 349 -4.65 2.89 -2.12
CA ALA A 349 -5.87 2.94 -2.93
C ALA A 349 -6.79 4.13 -2.62
N TYR A 350 -6.19 5.26 -2.23
CA TYR A 350 -6.90 6.47 -1.81
C TYR A 350 -7.31 7.32 -3.00
N TRP A 351 -6.36 7.69 -3.88
CA TRP A 351 -6.65 8.47 -5.10
C TRP A 351 -6.90 7.57 -6.30
N ALA A 352 -8.03 7.80 -6.98
CA ALA A 352 -8.27 7.21 -8.29
C ALA A 352 -7.41 7.92 -9.36
N VAL A 353 -6.73 7.13 -10.18
CA VAL A 353 -6.02 7.59 -11.38
C VAL A 353 -6.58 6.95 -12.63
N ARG A 354 -6.36 7.62 -13.75
CA ARG A 354 -6.54 7.03 -15.09
C ARG A 354 -5.31 7.27 -15.93
N PHE A 355 -5.11 6.43 -16.94
CA PHE A 355 -4.03 6.60 -17.91
C PHE A 355 -4.55 7.15 -19.23
N GLU A 356 -3.68 7.89 -19.91
CA GLU A 356 -3.84 8.35 -21.29
C GLU A 356 -2.66 7.87 -22.14
N ASP A 357 -2.88 7.88 -23.46
CA ASP A 357 -1.82 7.62 -24.42
C ASP A 357 -0.71 8.66 -24.27
N SER A 358 0.54 8.20 -24.22
CA SER A 358 1.67 9.13 -24.26
C SER A 358 1.93 9.58 -25.70
N PRO A 359 2.14 10.89 -25.94
CA PRO A 359 2.44 11.41 -27.28
C PRO A 359 3.79 10.92 -27.84
N PHE A 360 4.63 10.30 -27.01
CA PHE A 360 5.98 9.85 -27.37
C PHE A 360 6.22 8.36 -27.15
N SER A 361 5.23 7.62 -26.64
CA SER A 361 5.36 6.17 -26.55
C SER A 361 4.99 5.52 -27.89
N THR A 362 5.82 4.58 -28.32
CA THR A 362 5.52 3.68 -29.43
C THR A 362 4.98 2.35 -28.89
N ALA A 363 3.87 2.34 -28.13
CA ALA A 363 3.17 1.10 -27.79
C ALA A 363 1.77 1.27 -27.17
N HIS A 364 0.92 2.13 -27.75
CA HIS A 364 -0.37 1.60 -28.18
C HIS A 364 -0.18 1.44 -29.68
N GLY A 365 0.01 0.20 -30.15
CA GLY A 365 0.00 -0.03 -31.58
C GLY A 365 -1.36 0.44 -32.10
N LYS A 366 -1.42 1.65 -32.67
CA LYS A 366 -2.36 1.91 -33.75
C LYS A 366 -1.93 0.95 -34.85
N VAL A 367 -2.51 -0.24 -34.84
CA VAL A 367 -2.48 -1.11 -36.01
C VAL A 367 -3.34 -0.36 -37.03
N GLU A 368 -2.70 0.35 -37.95
CA GLU A 368 -3.37 0.83 -39.15
C GLU A 368 -3.79 -0.42 -39.96
N GLY A 369 -5.09 -0.72 -39.93
CA GLY A 369 -5.72 -1.81 -40.65
C GLY A 369 -7.16 -1.98 -40.20
N GLU A 370 -8.09 -2.14 -41.14
CA GLU A 370 -9.51 -2.36 -40.87
C GLU A 370 -9.68 -3.63 -40.00
N GLY A 371 -9.88 -3.46 -38.69
CA GLY A 371 -10.03 -4.54 -37.71
C GLY A 371 -9.34 -4.33 -36.36
N GLY A 372 -8.36 -3.44 -36.25
CA GLY A 372 -7.95 -2.74 -35.02
C GLY A 372 -7.78 -3.51 -33.69
N HIS A 373 -7.40 -4.79 -33.66
CA HIS A 373 -7.12 -5.54 -32.42
C HIS A 373 -5.70 -6.10 -32.44
N LEU A 374 -4.87 -5.76 -31.45
CA LEU A 374 -3.66 -6.52 -31.13
C LEU A 374 -4.08 -7.93 -30.72
N ASP A 375 -3.37 -8.96 -31.17
CA ASP A 375 -3.58 -10.29 -30.60
C ASP A 375 -3.13 -10.32 -29.12
N GLU A 376 -3.65 -11.30 -28.36
CA GLU A 376 -3.41 -11.44 -26.93
C GLU A 376 -1.90 -11.46 -26.61
N ALA A 377 -1.09 -12.10 -27.47
CA ALA A 377 0.36 -12.18 -27.30
C ALA A 377 1.04 -10.81 -27.47
N ALA A 378 0.66 -10.01 -28.47
CA ALA A 378 1.17 -8.67 -28.68
C ALA A 378 0.78 -7.72 -27.53
N PHE A 379 -0.42 -7.87 -26.95
CA PHE A 379 -0.86 -7.05 -25.83
C PHE A 379 -0.08 -7.35 -24.53
N MET A 380 0.26 -8.62 -24.29
CA MET A 380 1.03 -9.05 -23.12
C MET A 380 2.47 -8.50 -23.09
N VAL A 381 3.02 -8.16 -24.26
CA VAL A 381 4.41 -7.68 -24.42
C VAL A 381 4.52 -6.19 -24.75
N ALA A 382 3.40 -5.47 -24.94
CA ALA A 382 3.39 -4.02 -25.20
C ALA A 382 4.03 -3.20 -24.05
N ALA A 383 4.28 -1.90 -24.23
CA ALA A 383 4.66 -1.07 -23.10
C ALA A 383 3.46 -0.81 -22.18
N ALA A 384 3.69 -0.65 -20.88
CA ALA A 384 2.69 -0.12 -19.97
C ALA A 384 2.38 1.36 -20.32
N PRO A 385 1.17 1.87 -19.97
CA PRO A 385 0.82 3.28 -20.14
C PRO A 385 1.81 4.22 -19.44
N ARG A 386 1.99 5.43 -19.98
CA ARG A 386 3.03 6.36 -19.51
C ARG A 386 2.55 7.75 -19.10
N THR A 387 1.28 8.09 -19.31
CA THR A 387 0.70 9.36 -18.88
C THR A 387 -0.36 9.08 -17.81
N MET A 388 -0.04 9.38 -16.56
CA MET A 388 -0.95 9.21 -15.42
C MET A 388 -1.69 10.51 -15.14
N VAL A 389 -3.01 10.45 -14.93
CA VAL A 389 -3.88 11.61 -14.72
C VAL A 389 -4.59 11.52 -13.37
N CYS A 390 -4.54 12.60 -12.60
CA CYS A 390 -5.29 12.78 -11.37
C CYS A 390 -5.55 14.26 -11.10
N TRP A 391 -6.83 14.67 -11.13
CA TRP A 391 -7.25 16.04 -10.85
C TRP A 391 -7.55 16.29 -9.37
N LYS A 392 -7.55 15.23 -8.55
CA LYS A 392 -7.95 15.27 -7.15
C LYS A 392 -9.31 15.92 -6.99
N ASP A 393 -10.30 15.46 -7.78
CA ASP A 393 -11.66 16.01 -7.84
C ASP A 393 -12.28 16.22 -6.44
N THR A 394 -11.93 15.37 -5.47
CA THR A 394 -12.39 15.49 -4.08
C THR A 394 -12.04 16.82 -3.42
N GLN A 395 -10.92 17.44 -3.78
CA GLN A 395 -10.47 18.73 -3.23
C GLN A 395 -11.17 19.94 -3.87
N SER A 396 -12.24 19.72 -4.63
CA SER A 396 -13.06 20.74 -5.26
C SER A 396 -14.55 20.53 -4.96
N PHE A 397 -15.31 21.63 -5.06
CA PHE A 397 -16.78 21.59 -5.02
C PHE A 397 -17.40 21.29 -6.39
N VAL A 398 -16.60 21.31 -7.46
CA VAL A 398 -16.99 21.00 -8.83
C VAL A 398 -16.03 19.98 -9.42
N LYS A 399 -16.51 19.20 -10.39
CA LYS A 399 -15.71 18.18 -11.07
C LYS A 399 -14.62 18.88 -11.88
N LEU A 400 -13.37 18.51 -11.64
CA LEU A 400 -12.20 19.12 -12.28
C LEU A 400 -11.74 18.30 -13.49
N ASP A 401 -11.78 16.96 -13.42
CA ASP A 401 -11.36 16.14 -14.56
C ASP A 401 -12.28 16.43 -15.76
N PRO A 402 -11.75 16.95 -16.88
CA PRO A 402 -12.56 17.31 -18.04
C PRO A 402 -13.11 16.09 -18.77
N LYS A 403 -12.60 14.88 -18.50
CA LYS A 403 -13.10 13.66 -19.12
C LYS A 403 -14.48 13.29 -18.56
N GLU A 404 -15.46 13.24 -19.43
CA GLU A 404 -16.83 12.82 -19.12
C GLU A 404 -16.85 11.40 -18.52
N GLY A 405 -17.62 11.20 -17.45
CA GLY A 405 -17.72 9.91 -16.74
C GLY A 405 -16.45 9.45 -15.99
N ALA A 406 -15.34 10.19 -16.07
CA ALA A 406 -14.15 9.91 -15.30
C ALA A 406 -14.27 10.47 -13.87
N TRP A 407 -13.62 9.80 -12.92
CA TRP A 407 -13.41 10.29 -11.57
C TRP A 407 -11.95 10.11 -11.21
N THR A 408 -11.30 11.18 -10.75
CA THR A 408 -9.93 11.14 -10.24
C THR A 408 -9.83 11.79 -8.86
N GLY A 409 -10.91 11.73 -8.10
CA GLY A 409 -10.94 12.04 -6.67
C GLY A 409 -10.59 10.83 -5.81
N THR A 410 -10.89 10.90 -4.52
CA THR A 410 -10.73 9.75 -3.63
C THR A 410 -11.77 8.69 -3.95
N PHE A 411 -11.41 7.42 -3.76
CA PHE A 411 -12.36 6.32 -3.99
C PHE A 411 -13.53 6.35 -3.00
N ARG A 412 -13.29 6.83 -1.76
CA ARG A 412 -14.33 6.96 -0.71
C ARG A 412 -15.36 8.06 -0.96
N ASP A 413 -15.15 8.97 -1.90
CA ASP A 413 -16.02 10.13 -2.09
C ASP A 413 -17.44 9.73 -2.50
N ALA A 414 -18.40 9.94 -1.61
CA ALA A 414 -19.80 9.56 -1.80
C ALA A 414 -20.67 10.71 -2.33
N ARG A 415 -20.09 11.86 -2.64
CA ARG A 415 -20.87 12.99 -3.16
C ARG A 415 -21.42 12.67 -4.55
N PRO A 416 -22.60 13.22 -4.93
CA PRO A 416 -23.19 13.03 -6.26
C PRO A 416 -22.30 13.47 -7.44
N LEU A 417 -21.26 14.26 -7.16
CA LEU A 417 -20.26 14.66 -8.14
C LEU A 417 -19.42 13.49 -8.67
N ASN A 418 -19.27 12.43 -7.88
CA ASN A 418 -18.56 11.22 -8.26
C ASN A 418 -19.47 10.32 -9.12
N PRO A 419 -19.24 10.22 -10.44
CA PRO A 419 -20.08 9.42 -11.33
C PRO A 419 -19.89 7.91 -11.16
N ARG A 420 -18.86 7.47 -10.42
CA ARG A 420 -18.53 6.06 -10.20
C ARG A 420 -19.09 5.50 -8.89
N GLY A 421 -19.64 6.36 -8.03
CA GLY A 421 -20.06 5.97 -6.69
C GLY A 421 -18.89 5.78 -5.72
N THR A 422 -19.22 5.61 -4.44
CA THR A 422 -18.24 5.42 -3.37
C THR A 422 -17.71 3.99 -3.35
N MET A 423 -16.40 3.86 -3.23
CA MET A 423 -15.69 2.60 -3.06
C MET A 423 -14.65 2.78 -1.95
N PRO A 424 -15.03 2.86 -0.67
CA PRO A 424 -14.05 3.15 0.38
C PRO A 424 -12.97 2.05 0.46
N GLU A 425 -11.78 2.44 0.91
CA GLU A 425 -10.57 1.60 0.90
C GLU A 425 -10.74 0.39 1.83
N ASN A 426 -11.42 0.58 2.96
CA ASN A 426 -11.65 -0.48 3.95
C ASN A 426 -12.51 -1.63 3.42
N ALA A 427 -13.30 -1.44 2.36
CA ALA A 427 -14.01 -2.54 1.70
C ALA A 427 -13.05 -3.56 1.05
N LEU A 428 -11.84 -3.11 0.69
CA LEU A 428 -10.78 -3.92 0.12
C LEU A 428 -9.75 -4.33 1.19
N THR A 429 -9.20 -3.37 1.93
CA THR A 429 -8.01 -3.62 2.79
C THR A 429 -8.38 -3.91 4.25
N GLY A 430 -9.61 -3.61 4.65
CA GLY A 430 -10.11 -3.72 6.03
C GLY A 430 -9.95 -2.43 6.85
N THR A 431 -8.98 -1.57 6.50
CA THR A 431 -8.74 -0.26 7.12
C THR A 431 -8.91 0.86 6.10
N MET A 432 -9.04 2.11 6.56
CA MET A 432 -9.03 3.26 5.66
C MET A 432 -8.08 4.34 6.17
N PHE A 433 -7.45 5.10 5.26
CA PHE A 433 -6.65 6.26 5.62
C PHE A 433 -7.38 7.18 6.61
N GLY A 434 -6.79 7.34 7.79
CA GLY A 434 -7.37 8.12 8.88
C GLY A 434 -6.47 9.25 9.35
N VAL A 435 -5.16 9.00 9.38
CA VAL A 435 -4.19 9.94 9.95
C VAL A 435 -3.13 10.32 8.93
N ASN A 436 -3.21 11.59 8.57
CA ASN A 436 -2.23 12.31 7.77
C ASN A 436 -1.13 12.84 8.69
N ALA A 437 0.14 12.84 8.25
CA ALA A 437 1.25 13.67 8.73
C ALA A 437 2.61 13.04 8.34
N GLN A 438 3.70 13.77 8.54
CA GLN A 438 5.02 13.16 8.68
C GLN A 438 5.26 12.79 10.14
N ARG A 439 4.72 11.63 10.53
CA ARG A 439 4.81 11.12 11.89
C ARG A 439 5.50 9.75 11.93
N ALA A 440 5.85 9.36 13.13
CA ALA A 440 6.47 8.09 13.42
C ALA A 440 6.14 7.79 14.89
N ASP A 441 5.11 6.97 15.13
CA ASP A 441 4.69 6.54 16.47
C ASP A 441 4.99 5.06 16.69
N PRO A 442 5.17 4.62 17.94
CA PRO A 442 5.32 3.21 18.25
C PRO A 442 4.01 2.45 17.96
N LEU A 443 4.13 1.19 17.52
CA LEU A 443 3.03 0.24 17.60
C LEU A 443 3.03 -0.41 18.99
N VAL A 444 1.92 -0.26 19.69
CA VAL A 444 1.69 -0.83 21.03
C VAL A 444 0.61 -1.89 20.93
N VAL A 445 0.88 -3.08 21.45
CA VAL A 445 -0.08 -4.19 21.41
C VAL A 445 -0.37 -4.66 22.83
N ASP A 446 -1.65 -4.62 23.20
CA ASP A 446 -2.12 -5.26 24.42
C ASP A 446 -2.08 -6.79 24.25
N GLY A 447 -1.01 -7.40 24.76
CA GLY A 447 -0.83 -8.84 24.72
C GLY A 447 -1.87 -9.61 25.55
N GLN A 448 -2.50 -9.02 26.57
CA GLN A 448 -3.58 -9.68 27.33
C GLN A 448 -4.83 -9.82 26.47
N ARG A 449 -5.14 -8.78 25.70
CA ARG A 449 -6.33 -8.74 24.84
C ARG A 449 -6.12 -9.47 23.51
N PHE A 450 -4.99 -9.27 22.84
CA PHE A 450 -4.78 -9.75 21.46
C PHE A 450 -3.81 -10.93 21.34
N GLY A 451 -2.96 -11.20 22.34
CA GLY A 451 -1.85 -12.14 22.19
C GLY A 451 -2.25 -13.59 21.94
N ALA A 452 -3.52 -13.96 22.15
CA ALA A 452 -4.02 -15.30 21.84
C ALA A 452 -4.30 -15.52 20.34
N HIS A 453 -4.31 -14.49 19.49
CA HIS A 453 -4.47 -14.71 18.05
C HIS A 453 -3.35 -15.58 17.49
N ARG A 454 -3.72 -16.48 16.58
CA ARG A 454 -2.80 -17.32 15.79
C ARG A 454 -1.63 -16.58 15.15
N CYS A 455 -1.85 -15.37 14.63
CA CYS A 455 -0.80 -14.58 13.99
C CYS A 455 0.32 -14.15 14.97
N TRP A 456 0.05 -14.09 16.28
CA TRP A 456 1.04 -13.71 17.30
C TRP A 456 1.87 -14.89 17.83
N ARG A 457 1.64 -16.13 17.39
CA ARG A 457 2.42 -17.30 17.85
C ARG A 457 3.92 -17.09 17.74
N GLY A 458 4.64 -17.49 18.78
CA GLY A 458 6.09 -17.38 18.83
C GLY A 458 6.60 -15.96 19.10
N THR A 459 5.74 -14.97 19.37
CA THR A 459 6.12 -13.58 19.70
C THR A 459 6.09 -13.30 21.20
N ARG A 460 6.66 -12.16 21.62
CA ARG A 460 6.51 -11.65 22.98
C ARG A 460 5.05 -11.24 23.30
N VAL A 461 4.27 -10.82 22.30
CA VAL A 461 2.84 -10.49 22.47
C VAL A 461 2.05 -11.72 22.91
N ALA A 462 2.28 -12.87 22.28
CA ALA A 462 1.64 -14.13 22.67
C ALA A 462 2.05 -14.61 24.08
N ALA A 463 3.33 -14.44 24.44
CA ALA A 463 3.84 -14.84 25.74
C ALA A 463 3.14 -14.09 26.91
N ILE A 464 2.70 -12.84 26.69
CA ILE A 464 1.92 -12.08 27.69
C ILE A 464 0.56 -12.75 27.94
N SER A 465 -0.15 -13.16 26.88
CA SER A 465 -1.44 -13.85 27.01
C SER A 465 -1.29 -15.22 27.66
N GLU A 466 -0.27 -15.99 27.28
CA GLU A 466 -0.06 -17.37 27.69
C GLU A 466 0.41 -17.51 29.15
N TYR A 467 1.32 -16.64 29.59
CA TYR A 467 1.98 -16.77 30.88
C TYR A 467 1.67 -15.63 31.86
N GLY A 468 0.88 -14.63 31.45
CA GLY A 468 0.57 -13.47 32.29
C GLY A 468 1.79 -12.62 32.62
N VAL A 469 2.85 -12.68 31.82
CA VAL A 469 4.09 -11.93 32.10
C VAL A 469 3.82 -10.44 31.93
N THR A 470 4.04 -9.66 32.99
CA THR A 470 4.21 -8.22 32.86
C THR A 470 5.61 -7.98 32.31
N VAL A 471 5.73 -7.75 31.00
CA VAL A 471 7.02 -7.34 30.43
C VAL A 471 7.33 -5.96 31.00
N ARG A 472 8.38 -5.87 31.83
CA ARG A 472 8.84 -4.58 32.35
C ARG A 472 9.34 -3.74 31.17
N HIS A 473 9.11 -2.42 31.30
CA HIS A 473 9.48 -1.38 30.34
C HIS A 473 11.01 -1.16 30.22
N ASP A 474 11.79 -2.22 30.04
CA ASP A 474 13.26 -2.15 30.09
C ASP A 474 13.83 -1.44 28.84
N ASP A 475 13.11 -1.52 27.72
CA ASP A 475 13.49 -0.95 26.42
C ASP A 475 12.63 0.28 26.02
N ALA A 476 11.64 0.63 26.83
CA ALA A 476 10.74 1.75 26.55
C ALA A 476 11.29 3.02 27.21
N TYR A 477 11.82 3.91 26.38
CA TYR A 477 11.96 5.32 26.70
C TYR A 477 10.59 5.84 27.18
N ASP A 478 10.43 6.04 28.49
CA ASP A 478 9.33 6.72 29.21
C ASP A 478 8.10 7.06 28.34
N SER A 479 7.39 6.04 27.83
CA SER A 479 6.50 6.19 26.68
C SER A 479 5.09 6.59 27.04
N GLY A 480 4.76 6.75 28.33
CA GLY A 480 3.42 7.18 28.79
C GLY A 480 2.28 6.17 28.59
N TYR A 481 2.48 5.08 27.83
CA TYR A 481 1.46 4.02 27.65
C TYR A 481 1.37 3.14 28.89
N ALA A 482 0.24 3.22 29.61
CA ALA A 482 0.02 2.52 30.88
C ALA A 482 -0.20 0.99 30.74
N GLU A 483 -0.59 0.51 29.56
CA GLU A 483 -0.93 -0.90 29.28
C GLU A 483 -0.47 -1.28 27.86
N GLY A 484 0.23 -2.42 27.69
CA GLY A 484 0.63 -2.97 26.39
C GLY A 484 2.15 -3.11 26.15
N LEU A 485 2.53 -3.98 25.20
CA LEU A 485 3.91 -4.18 24.76
C LEU A 485 4.22 -3.27 23.58
N VAL A 486 5.31 -2.50 23.65
CA VAL A 486 5.87 -1.81 22.48
C VAL A 486 6.51 -2.85 21.57
N VAL A 487 5.83 -3.18 20.46
CA VAL A 487 6.22 -4.27 19.55
C VAL A 487 7.26 -3.79 18.54
N SER A 488 7.27 -2.49 18.25
CA SER A 488 8.34 -1.86 17.51
C SER A 488 8.67 -0.49 18.06
N SER A 489 9.97 -0.29 18.30
CA SER A 489 10.51 0.98 18.74
C SER A 489 10.99 1.85 17.57
N ASP A 490 10.89 1.33 16.33
CA ASP A 490 11.25 1.99 15.06
C ASP A 490 10.23 3.00 14.57
N PHE A 491 9.24 3.33 15.41
CA PHE A 491 8.22 4.31 15.09
C PHE A 491 7.48 3.97 13.78
N ILE A 492 6.94 2.74 13.73
CA ILE A 492 6.38 2.14 12.51
C ILE A 492 4.97 2.65 12.16
N LEU A 493 4.31 3.39 13.05
CA LEU A 493 3.04 4.04 12.73
C LEU A 493 3.35 5.38 12.08
N GLY A 494 3.49 5.34 10.77
CA GLY A 494 3.74 6.47 9.91
C GLY A 494 4.15 6.01 8.52
N HIS A 495 4.64 6.88 7.62
CA HIS A 495 4.44 8.32 7.58
C HIS A 495 2.96 8.63 7.82
N GLU A 496 2.08 7.91 7.13
CA GLU A 496 0.63 7.94 7.27
C GLU A 496 0.13 6.56 7.72
N TRP A 497 -1.05 6.54 8.33
CA TRP A 497 -1.64 5.29 8.81
C TRP A 497 -3.17 5.32 8.84
N ASP A 498 -3.71 4.11 8.88
CA ASP A 498 -5.11 3.82 8.65
C ASP A 498 -5.83 3.43 9.93
N VAL A 499 -7.15 3.55 9.87
CA VAL A 499 -8.06 3.32 10.99
C VAL A 499 -9.12 2.28 10.64
N ASP A 500 -9.58 1.60 11.69
CA ASP A 500 -10.62 0.59 11.66
C ASP A 500 -12.01 1.26 11.80
N VAL A 501 -12.66 1.64 10.69
CA VAL A 501 -13.93 2.41 10.76
C VAL A 501 -15.18 1.53 10.66
N ASP A 502 -16.24 1.92 11.35
CA ASP A 502 -17.61 1.37 11.21
C ASP A 502 -18.43 2.28 10.28
N ASN A 503 -18.22 2.14 8.97
CA ASN A 503 -18.85 2.95 7.91
C ASN A 503 -19.81 2.13 7.02
N GLY A 504 -20.20 0.93 7.46
CA GLY A 504 -21.02 0.00 6.68
C GLY A 504 -20.28 -0.77 5.57
N ALA A 505 -19.02 -0.40 5.25
CA ALA A 505 -18.20 -1.07 4.23
C ALA A 505 -17.15 -2.01 4.83
N ARG A 506 -17.18 -2.23 6.15
CA ARG A 506 -16.32 -3.20 6.85
C ARG A 506 -16.47 -4.61 6.26
N PRO A 507 -15.36 -5.31 5.94
CA PRO A 507 -15.42 -6.70 5.53
C PRO A 507 -15.99 -7.58 6.65
N ALA A 508 -16.87 -8.50 6.27
CA ALA A 508 -17.48 -9.45 7.19
C ALA A 508 -16.43 -10.24 7.98
N GLY A 509 -16.58 -10.27 9.31
CA GLY A 509 -15.72 -11.05 10.18
C GLY A 509 -14.30 -10.50 10.36
N LEU A 510 -14.10 -9.20 10.07
CA LEU A 510 -12.82 -8.55 10.29
C LEU A 510 -12.38 -8.68 11.76
N GLN A 511 -11.14 -9.11 11.92
CA GLN A 511 -10.45 -9.32 13.19
C GLN A 511 -9.50 -8.15 13.43
N VAL A 512 -9.54 -7.59 14.63
CA VAL A 512 -8.60 -6.55 15.09
C VAL A 512 -7.50 -7.24 15.89
N LEU A 513 -6.24 -7.12 15.44
CA LEU A 513 -5.09 -7.83 15.99
C LEU A 513 -4.25 -6.96 16.94
N SER A 514 -4.46 -5.65 16.91
CA SER A 514 -3.89 -4.65 17.81
C SER A 514 -4.73 -3.38 17.80
N GLU A 515 -4.57 -2.54 18.81
CA GLU A 515 -5.09 -1.18 18.84
C GLU A 515 -4.01 -0.27 19.45
N THR A 516 -3.64 0.80 18.75
CA THR A 516 -2.77 1.86 19.29
C THR A 516 -3.46 3.20 19.10
N THR A 517 -3.86 3.82 20.20
CA THR A 517 -4.46 5.16 20.19
C THR A 517 -3.39 6.23 20.35
N VAL A 518 -3.45 7.25 19.49
CA VAL A 518 -2.54 8.39 19.53
C VAL A 518 -3.36 9.67 19.48
N ASP A 519 -3.02 10.60 20.38
CA ASP A 519 -3.60 11.94 20.47
C ASP A 519 -2.80 12.95 19.62
N ASP A 520 -3.38 14.14 19.42
CA ASP A 520 -2.78 15.25 18.69
C ASP A 520 -2.35 14.88 17.26
N VAL A 521 -3.21 14.13 16.57
CA VAL A 521 -2.98 13.60 15.22
C VAL A 521 -3.79 14.38 14.19
N GLN A 522 -3.26 14.55 12.99
CA GLN A 522 -4.00 15.19 11.90
C GLN A 522 -4.95 14.15 11.27
N VAL A 523 -6.21 14.19 11.69
CA VAL A 523 -7.27 13.26 11.26
C VAL A 523 -8.02 13.81 10.05
N ILE A 524 -8.43 12.92 9.16
CA ILE A 524 -9.33 13.24 8.05
C ILE A 524 -10.75 13.53 8.56
N MET A 525 -11.36 14.61 8.07
CA MET A 525 -12.66 15.11 8.55
C MET A 525 -13.79 14.93 7.54
N ASP A 526 -13.46 14.64 6.28
CA ASP A 526 -14.40 14.50 5.17
C ASP A 526 -13.96 13.39 4.20
N TRP A 527 -14.39 13.46 2.94
CA TRP A 527 -14.03 12.48 1.90
C TRP A 527 -12.56 12.53 1.47
N GLY A 528 -11.75 13.47 1.98
CA GLY A 528 -10.31 13.50 1.71
C GLY A 528 -9.66 14.83 1.42
N ALA A 529 -10.33 15.92 1.77
CA ALA A 529 -9.87 17.28 1.53
C ALA A 529 -9.60 18.05 2.84
N THR A 530 -10.29 17.72 3.93
CA THR A 530 -10.22 18.45 5.20
C THR A 530 -9.58 17.61 6.27
N PHE A 531 -8.64 18.21 7.00
CA PHE A 531 -7.98 17.59 8.14
C PHE A 531 -8.00 18.52 9.34
N ASP A 532 -8.10 17.96 10.55
CA ASP A 532 -8.01 18.70 11.81
C ASP A 532 -7.25 17.89 12.86
N THR A 533 -6.94 18.49 14.00
CA THR A 533 -6.30 17.80 15.13
C THR A 533 -7.34 16.96 15.87
N GLY A 534 -7.00 15.71 16.16
CA GLY A 534 -7.85 14.80 16.91
C GLY A 534 -7.09 13.65 17.54
N THR A 535 -7.84 12.63 17.93
CA THR A 535 -7.34 11.35 18.43
C THR A 535 -7.79 10.25 17.48
N ALA A 536 -6.90 9.32 17.16
CA ALA A 536 -7.21 8.19 16.30
C ALA A 536 -6.57 6.91 16.81
N THR A 537 -7.18 5.77 16.45
CA THR A 537 -6.71 4.44 16.82
C THR A 537 -6.31 3.67 15.58
N HIS A 538 -5.03 3.37 15.47
CA HIS A 538 -4.50 2.42 14.48
C HIS A 538 -4.84 1.00 14.89
N SER A 539 -5.15 0.16 13.90
CA SER A 539 -5.40 -1.27 14.10
C SER A 539 -4.71 -2.10 13.02
N LEU A 540 -4.02 -3.16 13.43
CA LEU A 540 -3.72 -4.28 12.53
C LEU A 540 -5.01 -5.07 12.31
N VAL A 541 -5.32 -5.40 11.06
CA VAL A 541 -6.55 -6.11 10.72
C VAL A 541 -6.30 -7.35 9.88
N LEU A 542 -7.16 -8.35 10.05
CA LEU A 542 -7.20 -9.52 9.20
C LEU A 542 -8.63 -9.97 8.97
N TYR A 543 -8.96 -10.37 7.74
CA TYR A 543 -10.26 -10.97 7.46
C TYR A 543 -10.14 -12.10 6.44
N HIS A 544 -11.15 -12.98 6.43
CA HIS A 544 -11.24 -14.07 5.47
C HIS A 544 -12.38 -13.78 4.49
N ARG A 545 -12.03 -13.53 3.23
CA ARG A 545 -12.98 -13.43 2.14
C ARG A 545 -13.32 -14.82 1.64
N ARG A 546 -14.52 -15.30 1.97
CA ARG A 546 -15.05 -16.57 1.47
C ARG A 546 -16.05 -16.28 0.36
N VAL A 547 -15.98 -17.05 -0.72
CA VAL A 547 -16.96 -17.02 -1.82
C VAL A 547 -17.78 -18.30 -1.76
N ALA A 548 -19.07 -18.23 -2.09
CA ALA A 548 -19.96 -19.38 -2.19
C ALA A 548 -19.29 -20.48 -3.01
N ALA A 549 -19.01 -21.62 -2.40
CA ALA A 549 -18.78 -22.83 -3.18
C ALA A 549 -20.15 -23.31 -3.69
N PRO A 550 -20.27 -23.74 -4.96
CA PRO A 550 -21.42 -24.53 -5.38
C PRO A 550 -21.65 -25.67 -4.39
N GLU A 551 -22.92 -26.01 -4.08
CA GLU A 551 -23.30 -27.03 -3.08
C GLU A 551 -22.57 -28.39 -3.21
N THR A 552 -21.97 -28.65 -4.37
CA THR A 552 -21.26 -29.86 -4.75
C THR A 552 -19.78 -29.92 -4.30
N THR A 553 -19.16 -28.81 -3.89
CA THR A 553 -17.75 -28.77 -3.44
C THR A 553 -17.63 -28.47 -1.95
N LYS A 554 -17.17 -29.47 -1.18
CA LYS A 554 -16.95 -29.38 0.28
C LYS A 554 -15.74 -28.52 0.71
N SER A 555 -15.02 -27.89 -0.22
CA SER A 555 -13.86 -27.05 0.11
C SER A 555 -14.29 -25.60 0.28
N ARG A 556 -14.32 -25.11 1.51
CA ARG A 556 -14.49 -23.69 1.85
C ARG A 556 -13.10 -23.04 1.89
N SER A 557 -12.46 -22.84 0.75
CA SER A 557 -11.22 -22.06 0.67
C SER A 557 -11.55 -20.64 0.18
N GLY A 558 -10.84 -19.65 0.73
CA GLY A 558 -11.08 -18.24 0.48
C GLY A 558 -9.85 -17.43 0.90
N ALA A 559 -9.78 -16.19 0.43
CA ALA A 559 -8.62 -15.34 0.63
C ALA A 559 -8.51 -14.82 2.06
N ILE A 560 -7.38 -15.07 2.72
CA ILE A 560 -6.89 -14.28 3.85
C ILE A 560 -6.41 -12.91 3.34
N VAL A 561 -6.94 -11.84 3.94
CA VAL A 561 -6.51 -10.46 3.68
C VAL A 561 -5.95 -9.87 4.96
N PHE A 562 -4.72 -9.37 4.90
CA PHE A 562 -4.04 -8.70 6.02
C PHE A 562 -3.78 -7.24 5.68
N GLY A 563 -4.17 -6.34 6.59
CA GLY A 563 -3.90 -4.91 6.53
C GLY A 563 -3.01 -4.48 7.69
N ALA A 564 -1.81 -3.99 7.37
CA ALA A 564 -0.91 -3.39 8.34
C ALA A 564 -1.33 -1.98 8.73
N GLY A 565 -2.07 -1.28 7.86
CA GLY A 565 -2.60 0.06 8.08
C GLY A 565 -1.53 1.11 8.35
N THR A 566 -0.32 0.96 7.81
CA THR A 566 0.75 1.94 7.95
C THR A 566 1.80 1.83 6.84
N VAL A 567 2.27 2.98 6.34
CA VAL A 567 3.26 3.09 5.27
C VAL A 567 4.62 2.45 5.65
N GLN A 568 4.96 2.45 6.94
CA GLN A 568 6.28 2.05 7.44
C GLN A 568 6.34 0.60 7.92
N TRP A 569 5.35 -0.26 7.62
CA TRP A 569 5.34 -1.66 8.10
C TRP A 569 6.66 -2.40 7.84
N SER A 570 7.20 -2.24 6.63
CA SER A 570 8.41 -2.93 6.18
C SER A 570 9.69 -2.50 6.90
N TRP A 571 9.69 -1.33 7.58
CA TRP A 571 10.80 -0.90 8.43
C TRP A 571 10.99 -1.82 9.63
N GLY A 572 9.88 -2.40 10.12
CA GLY A 572 9.91 -3.45 11.13
C GLY A 572 10.45 -4.79 10.62
N LEU A 573 10.57 -4.99 9.30
CA LEU A 573 10.99 -6.26 8.70
C LEU A 573 12.49 -6.29 8.34
N ASP A 574 13.04 -5.19 7.83
CA ASP A 574 14.47 -4.98 7.61
C ASP A 574 14.83 -3.52 7.88
N GLY A 575 15.86 -3.29 8.70
CA GLY A 575 16.29 -1.94 9.08
C GLY A 575 17.00 -1.16 7.95
N HIS A 576 17.26 -1.74 6.78
CA HIS A 576 17.93 -1.05 5.67
C HIS A 576 16.94 -0.30 4.79
N HIS A 577 16.83 1.01 4.98
CA HIS A 577 15.95 1.87 4.20
C HIS A 577 16.43 3.32 4.16
N ASP A 578 15.77 4.14 3.34
CA ASP A 578 15.90 5.59 3.40
C ASP A 578 15.14 6.15 4.61
N VAL A 579 15.61 7.28 5.13
CA VAL A 579 14.98 7.94 6.27
C VAL A 579 13.75 8.74 5.83
N ASN A 580 12.75 8.82 6.70
CA ASN A 580 11.58 9.69 6.52
C ASN A 580 11.92 11.15 6.85
N ASP A 581 12.96 11.44 7.65
CA ASP A 581 13.30 12.81 8.08
C ASP A 581 14.66 13.34 7.55
N PRO A 582 14.66 14.19 6.50
CA PRO A 582 15.82 14.95 6.08
C PRO A 582 16.27 16.03 7.08
N GLN A 583 15.47 16.50 8.04
CA GLN A 583 15.81 17.67 8.88
C GLN A 583 17.11 17.49 9.67
N ARG A 584 17.43 16.24 10.05
CA ARG A 584 18.64 15.92 10.82
C ARG A 584 19.80 15.41 9.96
N CYS A 585 19.59 15.28 8.65
CA CYS A 585 20.57 14.76 7.70
C CYS A 585 20.85 15.80 6.62
N ASN A 586 22.08 15.86 6.12
CA ASN A 586 22.32 16.61 4.88
C ASN A 586 21.45 16.00 3.77
N LYS A 587 20.44 16.72 3.26
CA LYS A 587 19.52 16.25 2.22
C LYS A 587 20.25 15.79 0.94
N TYR A 588 21.41 16.37 0.70
CA TYR A 588 22.32 16.03 -0.40
C TYR A 588 23.18 14.78 -0.15
N ALA A 589 23.04 14.14 1.02
CA ALA A 589 23.78 12.94 1.39
C ALA A 589 22.89 11.84 2.01
N ILE A 590 21.57 11.93 1.83
CA ILE A 590 20.63 10.86 2.19
C ILE A 590 20.94 9.63 1.34
N ARG A 591 21.02 8.49 2.03
CA ARG A 591 21.33 7.18 1.47
C ARG A 591 20.62 6.10 2.27
N VAL A 592 20.48 4.94 1.65
CA VAL A 592 20.05 3.74 2.34
C VAL A 592 21.02 3.46 3.48
N ARG A 593 20.48 3.25 4.67
CA ARG A 593 21.26 2.90 5.84
C ARG A 593 20.47 1.96 6.74
N GLU A 594 21.20 1.23 7.56
CA GLU A 594 20.59 0.52 8.67
C GLU A 594 20.03 1.54 9.69
N HIS A 595 18.77 1.33 10.06
CA HIS A 595 18.09 2.03 11.13
C HIS A 595 18.74 1.68 12.47
N ILE A 596 18.87 2.66 13.36
CA ILE A 596 19.65 2.51 14.60
C ILE A 596 19.04 1.48 15.57
N ARG A 597 17.73 1.27 15.50
CA ARG A 597 16.98 0.35 16.35
C ARG A 597 16.78 -1.04 15.72
N GLY A 598 17.21 -1.24 14.46
CA GLY A 598 17.10 -2.52 13.75
C GLY A 598 15.67 -2.89 13.37
N PRO A 599 15.41 -4.10 12.87
CA PRO A 599 14.04 -4.61 12.64
C PRO A 599 13.40 -5.16 13.94
N SER A 600 12.07 -5.30 13.94
CA SER A 600 11.33 -5.93 15.04
C SER A 600 11.11 -7.43 14.81
N ARG A 601 11.62 -8.24 15.74
CA ARG A 601 11.46 -9.70 15.72
C ARG A 601 10.00 -10.15 15.84
N ASP A 602 9.17 -9.42 16.58
CA ASP A 602 7.76 -9.75 16.73
C ASP A 602 6.96 -9.47 15.45
N LEU A 603 7.27 -8.38 14.73
CA LEU A 603 6.65 -8.07 13.44
C LEU A 603 7.12 -9.02 12.33
N GLN A 604 8.40 -9.38 12.34
CA GLN A 604 8.94 -10.41 11.45
C GLN A 604 8.21 -11.74 11.67
N GLN A 605 8.04 -12.17 12.92
CA GLN A 605 7.36 -13.43 13.24
C GLN A 605 5.87 -13.38 12.91
N LEU A 606 5.17 -12.27 13.18
CA LEU A 606 3.77 -12.10 12.76
C LEU A 606 3.65 -12.19 11.23
N THR A 607 4.52 -11.51 10.49
CA THR A 607 4.52 -11.55 9.02
C THR A 607 4.76 -12.96 8.49
N VAL A 608 5.74 -13.68 9.07
CA VAL A 608 5.99 -15.10 8.74
C VAL A 608 4.76 -15.96 9.02
N ASN A 609 4.05 -15.74 10.14
CA ASN A 609 2.84 -16.50 10.47
C ASN A 609 1.72 -16.27 9.46
N ILE A 610 1.49 -15.02 9.05
CA ILE A 610 0.47 -14.68 8.06
C ILE A 610 0.80 -15.29 6.69
N LEU A 611 2.06 -15.16 6.25
CA LEU A 611 2.52 -15.77 5.00
C LEU A 611 2.39 -17.30 5.04
N ALA A 612 2.74 -17.94 6.15
CA ALA A 612 2.58 -19.39 6.33
C ALA A 612 1.10 -19.81 6.33
N ASP A 613 0.21 -19.04 6.96
CA ASP A 613 -1.24 -19.28 6.95
C ASP A 613 -1.82 -19.11 5.53
N GLN A 614 -1.26 -18.22 4.70
CA GLN A 614 -1.53 -18.07 3.26
C GLN A 614 -0.86 -19.15 2.39
N GLY A 615 -0.10 -20.06 3.01
CA GLY A 615 0.59 -21.15 2.34
C GLY A 615 1.88 -20.75 1.61
N VAL A 616 2.40 -19.54 1.79
CA VAL A 616 3.64 -19.10 1.14
C VAL A 616 4.84 -19.91 1.63
N GLU A 617 5.66 -20.41 0.70
CA GLU A 617 6.86 -21.16 1.05
C GLU A 617 8.03 -20.22 1.38
N MET A 618 8.77 -20.54 2.44
CA MET A 618 9.92 -19.74 2.93
C MET A 618 11.15 -20.62 3.15
N PRO A 619 11.74 -21.19 2.07
CA PRO A 619 12.77 -22.22 2.15
C PRO A 619 14.06 -21.76 2.83
N SER A 620 14.34 -20.46 2.88
CA SER A 620 15.56 -19.91 3.49
C SER A 620 15.36 -19.39 4.91
N LEU A 621 14.16 -19.52 5.50
CA LEU A 621 13.87 -19.06 6.87
C LEU A 621 14.83 -19.69 7.89
N ALA A 622 14.98 -21.02 7.88
CA ALA A 622 15.88 -21.71 8.81
C ALA A 622 17.35 -21.31 8.62
N ALA A 623 17.79 -21.03 7.39
CA ALA A 623 19.16 -20.64 7.11
C ALA A 623 19.52 -19.23 7.59
N HIS A 624 18.54 -18.31 7.62
CA HIS A 624 18.79 -16.89 7.87
C HIS A 624 18.19 -16.35 9.17
N PHE A 625 17.30 -17.11 9.81
CA PHE A 625 16.54 -16.69 10.99
C PHE A 625 16.30 -17.82 12.00
N SER A 626 17.00 -18.97 11.93
CA SER A 626 16.74 -20.12 12.83
C SER A 626 16.79 -19.80 14.33
N ASP A 627 17.62 -18.83 14.73
CA ASP A 627 17.74 -18.43 16.13
C ASP A 627 16.67 -17.41 16.57
N THR A 628 15.90 -16.86 15.62
CA THR A 628 14.99 -15.74 15.88
C THR A 628 13.54 -15.96 15.45
N LEU A 629 13.30 -16.67 14.35
CA LEU A 629 11.96 -16.91 13.77
C LEU A 629 11.67 -18.41 13.65
N THR A 630 10.40 -18.78 13.77
CA THR A 630 9.93 -20.17 13.67
C THR A 630 8.78 -20.26 12.67
N LEU A 631 8.78 -21.30 11.84
CA LEU A 631 7.66 -21.58 10.94
C LEU A 631 6.54 -22.30 11.71
N HIS A 632 5.33 -21.76 11.66
CA HIS A 632 4.14 -22.40 12.21
C HIS A 632 3.23 -22.91 11.09
N PRO A 633 2.62 -24.12 11.23
CA PRO A 633 1.74 -24.66 10.21
C PRO A 633 0.40 -23.91 10.15
N GLN A 634 -0.27 -24.02 8.99
CA GLN A 634 -1.62 -23.52 8.77
C GLN A 634 -2.62 -24.06 9.82
N SER A 635 -3.69 -23.31 10.06
CA SER A 635 -4.78 -23.78 10.92
C SER A 635 -5.42 -25.07 10.40
N THR A 636 -5.66 -26.01 11.31
CA THR A 636 -6.48 -27.19 11.07
C THR A 636 -7.93 -27.01 11.53
N ASP A 637 -8.25 -25.85 12.11
CA ASP A 637 -9.59 -25.53 12.60
C ASP A 637 -10.55 -25.26 11.44
N ARG A 638 -11.68 -25.98 11.45
CA ARG A 638 -12.74 -25.88 10.44
C ARG A 638 -14.12 -25.72 11.09
N GLU A 639 -14.19 -25.61 12.41
CA GLU A 639 -15.47 -25.54 13.12
C GLU A 639 -15.79 -24.09 13.49
N PRO A 640 -16.98 -23.58 13.14
CA PRO A 640 -17.33 -22.21 13.52
C PRO A 640 -17.67 -22.10 15.02
N PRO A 641 -17.37 -20.96 15.66
CA PRO A 641 -17.73 -20.69 17.05
C PRO A 641 -19.22 -20.80 17.37
N ILE A 642 -19.53 -20.88 18.66
CA ILE A 642 -20.89 -20.80 19.23
C ILE A 642 -21.06 -19.54 20.08
N ALA A 643 -22.30 -19.07 20.21
CA ALA A 643 -22.62 -17.85 20.96
C ALA A 643 -23.77 -18.02 21.96
N ARG A 644 -23.74 -17.22 23.02
CA ARG A 644 -24.80 -16.90 23.99
C ARG A 644 -25.01 -15.39 23.99
N VAL A 645 -26.20 -14.93 23.60
CA VAL A 645 -26.57 -13.51 23.79
C VAL A 645 -27.20 -13.38 25.17
N ALA A 646 -26.57 -12.62 26.08
CA ALA A 646 -27.02 -12.50 27.46
C ALA A 646 -28.14 -11.46 27.60
N THR A 647 -27.96 -10.29 26.99
CA THR A 647 -28.93 -9.17 26.99
C THR A 647 -28.74 -8.27 25.77
N ALA A 648 -29.84 -7.73 25.23
CA ALA A 648 -29.85 -6.59 24.30
C ALA A 648 -30.90 -5.60 24.79
N SER A 649 -30.50 -4.38 25.10
CA SER A 649 -31.37 -3.38 25.74
C SER A 649 -31.17 -1.98 25.17
N PHE A 650 -32.26 -1.22 25.06
CA PHE A 650 -32.22 0.22 24.84
C PHE A 650 -32.00 0.93 26.16
N LEU A 651 -30.98 1.80 26.25
CA LEU A 651 -30.77 2.66 27.42
C LEU A 651 -31.40 4.03 27.17
N SER A 652 -32.25 4.50 28.09
CA SER A 652 -32.91 5.81 28.03
C SER A 652 -32.15 6.90 28.81
N GLU A 653 -31.91 8.01 28.12
CA GLU A 653 -31.63 9.40 28.51
C GLU A 653 -30.60 9.79 29.60
N ASN A 654 -30.15 8.98 30.57
CA ASN A 654 -29.19 9.48 31.59
C ASN A 654 -28.20 8.44 32.14
N ALA A 655 -27.36 7.82 31.31
CA ALA A 655 -26.35 6.87 31.77
C ALA A 655 -24.92 7.44 31.69
N HIS A 656 -24.51 8.17 32.74
CA HIS A 656 -23.16 7.98 33.30
C HIS A 656 -23.29 6.82 34.32
N GLU A 657 -22.44 5.80 34.16
CA GLU A 657 -22.27 4.61 35.04
C GLU A 657 -23.33 3.48 35.01
N MET A 658 -22.81 2.27 35.27
CA MET A 658 -23.39 0.93 35.15
C MET A 658 -24.60 0.67 36.07
N ASP A 659 -25.56 -0.15 35.61
CA ASP A 659 -25.83 -1.53 36.08
C ASP A 659 -27.16 -2.02 35.49
N VAL A 660 -27.16 -3.18 34.83
CA VAL A 660 -28.40 -3.83 34.38
C VAL A 660 -28.87 -4.78 35.48
N ALA A 661 -29.90 -4.37 36.22
CA ALA A 661 -30.77 -5.28 36.94
C ALA A 661 -32.21 -5.15 36.40
N VAL A 662 -32.78 -6.29 36.05
CA VAL A 662 -34.11 -6.46 35.46
C VAL A 662 -35.23 -6.05 36.43
N HIS A 663 -36.22 -5.30 35.92
CA HIS A 663 -37.67 -5.29 36.25
C HIS A 663 -38.23 -3.87 36.47
N ASP A 664 -38.83 -3.29 35.42
CA ASP A 664 -40.21 -2.79 35.53
C ASP A 664 -40.84 -2.59 34.13
N ARG A 665 -42.11 -2.99 33.98
CA ARG A 665 -42.93 -2.88 32.77
C ARG A 665 -43.81 -1.62 32.82
N SER A 666 -43.21 -0.45 32.87
CA SER A 666 -44.00 0.78 32.71
C SER A 666 -43.29 1.89 31.93
N SER A 667 -43.86 2.14 30.75
CA SER A 667 -43.88 3.41 30.01
C SER A 667 -42.58 4.21 29.83
N THR A 668 -42.16 4.41 28.57
CA THR A 668 -41.86 5.75 28.02
C THR A 668 -41.66 5.67 26.50
N SER A 669 -42.41 6.52 25.78
CA SER A 669 -42.13 6.90 24.39
C SER A 669 -40.91 7.82 24.37
N ILE A 670 -39.82 7.41 23.72
CA ILE A 670 -38.62 8.22 23.52
C ILE A 670 -38.66 8.72 22.08
N GLY A 671 -38.73 10.04 21.90
CA GLY A 671 -38.63 10.70 20.60
C GLY A 671 -37.24 10.49 19.99
N GLN A 672 -37.09 10.79 18.70
CA GLN A 672 -35.90 10.53 17.86
C GLN A 672 -34.59 11.27 18.25
N GLN A 673 -34.30 11.54 19.52
CA GLN A 673 -33.01 12.10 19.94
C GLN A 673 -32.50 11.41 21.22
N GLY A 674 -31.49 10.54 21.09
CA GLY A 674 -30.57 10.22 22.20
C GLY A 674 -30.41 8.77 22.68
N GLY A 675 -31.08 7.77 22.12
CA GLY A 675 -30.93 6.37 22.57
C GLY A 675 -29.58 5.73 22.22
N VAL A 676 -28.99 4.99 23.15
CA VAL A 676 -27.83 4.11 22.92
C VAL A 676 -28.29 2.65 23.01
N VAL A 677 -27.89 1.85 22.03
CA VAL A 677 -28.10 0.40 22.03
C VAL A 677 -26.89 -0.25 22.67
N VAL A 678 -27.13 -1.10 23.68
CA VAL A 678 -26.10 -1.93 24.27
C VAL A 678 -26.50 -3.40 24.17
N ALA A 679 -25.58 -4.24 23.70
CA ALA A 679 -25.75 -5.68 23.69
C ALA A 679 -24.51 -6.36 24.28
N THR A 680 -24.71 -7.45 25.01
CA THR A 680 -23.62 -8.23 25.60
C THR A 680 -23.87 -9.72 25.45
N GLY A 681 -22.79 -10.49 25.44
CA GLY A 681 -22.89 -11.93 25.37
C GLY A 681 -21.58 -12.64 25.65
N THR A 682 -21.63 -13.96 25.56
CA THR A 682 -20.49 -14.86 25.70
C THR A 682 -20.38 -15.70 24.44
N THR A 683 -19.17 -15.94 23.97
CA THR A 683 -18.89 -16.77 22.80
C THR A 683 -17.83 -17.80 23.14
N GLU A 684 -17.87 -18.92 22.44
CA GLU A 684 -16.94 -20.02 22.64
C GLU A 684 -16.55 -20.63 21.30
N ASP A 685 -15.26 -20.83 21.10
CA ASP A 685 -14.70 -21.65 20.02
C ASP A 685 -14.22 -22.99 20.60
N ARG A 686 -14.62 -24.08 19.93
CA ARG A 686 -14.27 -25.46 20.30
C ARG A 686 -13.48 -26.20 19.21
N GLY A 687 -13.27 -25.55 18.05
CA GLY A 687 -12.60 -26.14 16.89
C GLY A 687 -11.08 -26.25 17.02
N GLY A 688 -10.49 -25.56 18.00
CA GLY A 688 -9.06 -25.53 18.26
C GLY A 688 -8.40 -24.16 18.10
N GLY A 689 -9.19 -23.09 17.96
CA GLY A 689 -8.74 -21.71 17.93
C GLY A 689 -9.29 -20.84 19.08
N VAL A 690 -9.48 -19.57 18.76
CA VAL A 690 -10.01 -18.54 19.66
C VAL A 690 -11.06 -17.71 18.92
N VAL A 691 -12.00 -17.14 19.66
CA VAL A 691 -12.94 -16.16 19.10
C VAL A 691 -12.18 -14.87 18.81
N ALA A 692 -12.19 -14.44 17.55
CA ALA A 692 -11.40 -13.31 17.05
C ALA A 692 -12.24 -12.09 16.67
N SER A 693 -13.53 -12.27 16.36
CA SER A 693 -14.43 -11.16 16.06
C SER A 693 -15.88 -11.48 16.38
N VAL A 694 -16.63 -10.44 16.74
CA VAL A 694 -18.09 -10.47 16.93
C VAL A 694 -18.67 -9.26 16.22
N GLU A 695 -19.73 -9.47 15.44
CA GLU A 695 -20.46 -8.41 14.76
C GLU A 695 -21.96 -8.51 15.03
N ILE A 696 -22.63 -7.37 15.10
CA ILE A 696 -24.05 -7.26 15.46
C ILE A 696 -24.81 -6.60 14.30
N SER A 697 -25.99 -7.14 13.99
CA SER A 697 -26.94 -6.54 13.04
C SER A 697 -28.37 -6.67 13.56
N TRP A 698 -29.21 -5.64 13.39
CA TRP A 698 -30.62 -5.64 13.78
C TRP A 698 -31.59 -5.66 12.60
N THR A 699 -31.11 -5.59 11.36
CA THR A 699 -31.94 -5.59 10.15
C THR A 699 -31.70 -6.81 9.28
N ASN A 700 -31.49 -7.97 9.89
CA ASN A 700 -31.24 -9.20 9.13
C ASN A 700 -29.97 -9.12 8.24
N GLY A 701 -29.10 -8.12 8.46
CA GLY A 701 -27.91 -7.82 7.66
C GLY A 701 -28.10 -6.73 6.61
N GLU A 702 -29.32 -6.20 6.43
CA GLU A 702 -29.70 -5.28 5.34
C GLU A 702 -29.09 -3.88 5.49
N ASP A 703 -28.88 -3.41 6.72
CA ASP A 703 -28.22 -2.12 7.04
C ASP A 703 -26.74 -2.30 7.41
N GLY A 704 -26.20 -3.50 7.20
CA GLY A 704 -24.83 -3.84 7.54
C GLY A 704 -24.64 -4.56 8.88
N TRP A 705 -23.37 -4.78 9.20
CA TRP A 705 -22.88 -5.44 10.40
C TRP A 705 -21.95 -4.48 11.13
N HIS A 706 -22.10 -4.38 12.45
CA HIS A 706 -21.34 -3.46 13.28
C HIS A 706 -20.43 -4.22 14.26
N PRO A 707 -19.19 -3.78 14.48
CA PRO A 707 -18.23 -4.50 15.30
C PRO A 707 -18.62 -4.46 16.78
N GLY A 708 -18.58 -5.62 17.43
CA GLY A 708 -18.58 -5.77 18.88
C GLY A 708 -17.15 -5.80 19.42
N ARG A 709 -16.97 -5.35 20.67
CA ARG A 709 -15.71 -5.37 21.39
C ARG A 709 -15.59 -6.64 22.24
N LEU A 710 -14.58 -7.46 21.96
CA LEU A 710 -14.17 -8.56 22.84
C LEU A 710 -13.42 -8.01 24.06
N GLU A 711 -13.72 -8.54 25.25
CA GLU A 711 -12.93 -8.27 26.46
C GLU A 711 -11.49 -8.75 26.27
N ARG A 712 -11.33 -9.98 25.78
CA ARG A 712 -10.07 -10.56 25.33
C ARG A 712 -10.29 -11.62 24.25
N VAL A 713 -9.31 -11.81 23.40
CA VAL A 713 -9.27 -12.92 22.44
C VAL A 713 -8.91 -14.19 23.22
N SER A 714 -9.79 -15.19 23.17
CA SER A 714 -9.60 -16.48 23.83
C SER A 714 -10.61 -17.50 23.32
N ALA A 715 -10.45 -18.77 23.70
CA ALA A 715 -11.40 -19.83 23.34
C ALA A 715 -12.81 -19.52 23.87
N THR A 716 -12.94 -18.92 25.05
CA THR A 716 -14.24 -18.50 25.61
C THR A 716 -14.14 -17.07 26.11
N THR A 717 -14.93 -16.16 25.55
CA THR A 717 -14.83 -14.73 25.86
C THR A 717 -16.19 -14.05 25.99
N THR A 718 -16.19 -12.89 26.64
CA THR A 718 -17.34 -11.99 26.66
C THR A 718 -17.16 -10.89 25.62
N TRP A 719 -18.28 -10.39 25.13
CA TRP A 719 -18.31 -9.28 24.18
C TRP A 719 -19.34 -8.25 24.57
N THR A 720 -19.06 -7.02 24.18
CA THR A 720 -19.92 -5.86 24.39
C THR A 720 -20.08 -5.13 23.07
N PHE A 721 -21.28 -4.63 22.82
CA PHE A 721 -21.59 -3.79 21.69
C PHE A 721 -22.26 -2.53 22.19
N ARG A 722 -21.84 -1.39 21.64
CA ARG A 722 -22.44 -0.10 21.92
C ARG A 722 -22.62 0.65 20.62
N TRP A 723 -23.85 1.09 20.34
CA TRP A 723 -24.17 1.87 19.16
C TRP A 723 -25.02 3.08 19.54
N GLY A 724 -24.76 4.19 18.86
CA GLY A 724 -25.49 5.43 19.05
C GLY A 724 -24.59 6.61 19.35
N GLU A 725 -23.31 6.57 18.97
CA GLU A 725 -22.47 7.76 18.98
C GLU A 725 -22.88 8.75 17.88
N LYS A 726 -22.40 10.00 17.95
CA LYS A 726 -22.81 11.06 17.00
C LYS A 726 -22.56 10.64 15.55
N TRP A 727 -21.39 10.08 15.25
CA TRP A 727 -21.05 9.60 13.91
C TRP A 727 -21.98 8.48 13.44
N GLN A 728 -22.12 7.41 14.24
CA GLN A 728 -22.99 6.27 13.92
C GLN A 728 -24.45 6.70 13.65
N ARG A 729 -24.94 7.72 14.37
CA ARG A 729 -26.29 8.28 14.15
C ARG A 729 -26.44 9.10 12.87
N MET A 730 -25.35 9.68 12.36
CA MET A 730 -25.38 10.43 11.09
C MET A 730 -25.31 9.52 9.87
N HIS A 731 -24.80 8.29 10.04
CA HIS A 731 -24.46 7.40 8.93
C HIS A 731 -25.12 6.01 8.99
N GLY A 732 -25.87 5.70 10.06
CA GLY A 732 -26.57 4.42 10.22
C GLY A 732 -28.01 4.59 10.68
N GLN A 733 -28.83 3.57 10.43
CA GLN A 733 -30.23 3.56 10.88
C GLN A 733 -30.35 3.01 12.30
N LEU A 734 -31.04 3.76 13.17
CA LEU A 734 -31.47 3.27 14.48
C LEU A 734 -32.40 2.06 14.29
N PRO A 735 -32.31 1.03 15.15
CA PRO A 735 -33.31 -0.03 15.13
C PRO A 735 -34.72 0.53 15.42
N SER A 736 -35.72 0.09 14.68
CA SER A 736 -37.11 0.50 14.89
C SER A 736 -37.65 -0.10 16.20
N LYS A 737 -38.27 0.75 17.05
CA LYS A 737 -38.81 0.40 18.37
C LYS A 737 -40.18 -0.30 18.27
N GLU A 738 -40.41 -1.16 17.27
CA GLU A 738 -41.74 -1.79 17.09
C GLU A 738 -42.10 -2.76 18.22
N THR A 739 -41.13 -3.21 19.03
CA THR A 739 -41.37 -3.98 20.26
C THR A 739 -40.40 -3.58 21.37
N ASP A 740 -40.74 -3.84 22.64
CA ASP A 740 -39.88 -3.59 23.82
C ASP A 740 -38.59 -4.44 23.87
N THR A 741 -38.37 -5.33 22.89
CA THR A 741 -37.20 -6.22 22.78
C THR A 741 -36.56 -6.07 21.41
N LEU A 742 -35.27 -5.70 21.39
CA LEU A 742 -34.52 -5.65 20.14
C LEU A 742 -34.06 -7.06 19.74
N LEU A 743 -34.58 -7.56 18.62
CA LEU A 743 -34.05 -8.78 17.99
C LEU A 743 -32.75 -8.41 17.27
N VAL A 744 -31.64 -9.02 17.70
CA VAL A 744 -30.34 -8.84 17.07
C VAL A 744 -29.82 -10.15 16.52
N ARG A 745 -28.98 -10.04 15.50
CA ARG A 745 -28.13 -11.10 15.01
C ARG A 745 -26.70 -10.86 15.41
N VAL A 746 -26.02 -11.94 15.72
CA VAL A 746 -24.63 -11.92 16.13
C VAL A 746 -23.86 -12.85 15.22
N ARG A 747 -22.92 -12.30 14.43
CA ARG A 747 -21.91 -13.08 13.73
C ARG A 747 -20.73 -13.23 14.66
N VAL A 748 -20.24 -14.46 14.79
CA VAL A 748 -19.04 -14.77 15.57
C VAL A 748 -18.06 -15.46 14.65
N VAL A 749 -16.80 -15.04 14.72
CA VAL A 749 -15.72 -15.52 13.85
C VAL A 749 -14.51 -15.91 14.70
N ASP A 750 -13.91 -17.06 14.40
CA ASP A 750 -12.66 -17.49 15.00
C ASP A 750 -11.42 -16.94 14.28
N ASP A 751 -10.25 -17.15 14.86
CA ASP A 751 -8.95 -16.74 14.32
C ASP A 751 -8.50 -17.51 13.06
N SER A 752 -9.29 -18.47 12.60
CA SER A 752 -9.12 -19.24 11.36
C SER A 752 -10.17 -18.86 10.31
N GLY A 753 -11.00 -17.85 10.62
CA GLY A 753 -12.04 -17.32 9.76
C GLY A 753 -13.28 -18.19 9.62
N ASN A 754 -13.52 -19.19 10.46
CA ASN A 754 -14.80 -19.89 10.48
C ASN A 754 -15.82 -19.03 11.22
N SER A 755 -17.05 -18.98 10.71
CA SER A 755 -18.07 -18.09 11.24
C SER A 755 -19.45 -18.73 11.34
N ALA A 756 -20.24 -18.23 12.29
CA ALA A 756 -21.64 -18.58 12.45
C ALA A 756 -22.47 -17.34 12.85
N VAL A 757 -23.75 -17.36 12.49
CA VAL A 757 -24.72 -16.31 12.82
C VAL A 757 -25.81 -16.86 13.75
N PHE A 758 -26.08 -16.12 14.82
CA PHE A 758 -27.05 -16.45 15.86
C PHE A 758 -28.10 -15.35 16.00
N ARG A 759 -29.30 -15.68 16.50
CA ARG A 759 -30.32 -14.69 16.87
C ARG A 759 -30.47 -14.61 18.38
N SER A 760 -30.83 -13.43 18.89
CA SER A 760 -31.03 -13.20 20.33
C SER A 760 -32.25 -13.90 20.93
N ASP A 761 -33.20 -14.37 20.12
CA ASP A 761 -34.41 -15.10 20.54
C ASP A 761 -34.26 -16.63 20.54
N GLN A 762 -33.07 -17.13 20.21
CA GLN A 762 -32.81 -18.54 19.97
C GLN A 762 -32.12 -19.22 21.18
N PRO A 763 -32.49 -20.48 21.54
CA PRO A 763 -31.77 -21.26 22.56
C PRO A 763 -30.27 -21.41 22.24
N LEU A 764 -29.46 -21.66 23.29
CA LEU A 764 -28.02 -21.86 23.17
C LEU A 764 -27.63 -22.74 21.98
N GLY A 765 -26.74 -22.22 21.13
CA GLY A 765 -26.17 -22.99 20.02
C GLY A 765 -27.15 -23.32 18.89
N SER A 766 -28.41 -22.88 18.97
CA SER A 766 -29.32 -22.95 17.83
C SER A 766 -28.92 -21.90 16.81
N ARG A 767 -28.61 -22.37 15.60
CA ARG A 767 -28.25 -21.54 14.45
C ARG A 767 -29.53 -21.13 13.73
N VAL A 768 -29.47 -20.07 12.95
CA VAL A 768 -30.55 -19.76 12.01
C VAL A 768 -30.54 -20.79 10.88
N ASN A 769 -31.57 -21.63 10.79
CA ASN A 769 -31.76 -22.55 9.67
C ASN A 769 -31.92 -21.73 8.38
N GLY A 770 -31.02 -21.94 7.41
CA GLY A 770 -30.99 -21.21 6.14
C GLY A 770 -30.01 -20.03 6.07
N ALA A 771 -29.23 -19.74 7.13
CA ALA A 771 -28.27 -18.64 7.11
C ALA A 771 -26.85 -19.09 6.76
N VAL A 772 -26.61 -19.36 5.47
CA VAL A 772 -25.48 -18.67 4.88
C VAL A 772 -26.04 -17.31 4.47
N VAL A 773 -25.98 -16.33 5.38
CA VAL A 773 -26.08 -14.94 4.93
C VAL A 773 -24.73 -14.64 4.31
N GLU A 774 -24.55 -15.17 3.09
CA GLU A 774 -23.53 -14.68 2.19
C GLU A 774 -23.84 -13.22 1.88
N PRO A 775 -22.82 -12.41 1.54
CA PRO A 775 -23.11 -11.10 0.98
C PRO A 775 -24.04 -11.31 -0.22
N SER A 776 -25.29 -10.88 -0.11
CA SER A 776 -26.05 -10.51 -1.29
C SER A 776 -25.27 -9.37 -1.90
N ASP A 777 -24.51 -9.67 -2.95
CA ASP A 777 -23.76 -8.71 -3.74
C ASP A 777 -24.74 -8.09 -4.75
N PRO A 778 -25.24 -6.85 -4.53
CA PRO A 778 -26.06 -6.20 -5.54
C PRO A 778 -25.20 -5.77 -6.74
N GLU A 779 -23.87 -5.65 -6.58
CA GLU A 779 -22.95 -5.14 -7.60
C GLU A 779 -22.36 -6.25 -8.48
N GLY A 780 -22.13 -7.44 -7.93
CA GLY A 780 -21.67 -8.62 -8.66
C GLY A 780 -22.66 -9.14 -9.68
N GLU A 781 -23.97 -8.99 -9.41
CA GLU A 781 -25.01 -9.26 -10.40
C GLU A 781 -25.03 -8.23 -11.54
N LEU A 782 -24.66 -6.97 -11.27
CA LEU A 782 -24.55 -5.90 -12.27
C LEU A 782 -23.31 -6.07 -13.16
N VAL A 783 -22.16 -6.45 -12.59
CA VAL A 783 -20.93 -6.70 -13.36
C VAL A 783 -21.03 -8.01 -14.16
N ALA A 784 -21.71 -9.04 -13.64
CA ALA A 784 -21.99 -10.26 -14.39
C ALA A 784 -22.94 -10.00 -15.57
N LYS A 785 -24.00 -9.19 -15.39
CA LYS A 785 -24.91 -8.80 -16.47
C LYS A 785 -24.26 -7.91 -17.53
N CYS A 786 -23.18 -7.20 -17.22
CA CYS A 786 -22.39 -6.47 -18.22
C CYS A 786 -21.43 -7.35 -19.04
N MET A 787 -21.13 -8.58 -18.61
CA MET A 787 -20.18 -9.48 -19.29
C MET A 787 -20.82 -10.71 -19.94
N GLU A 788 -22.09 -11.02 -19.67
CA GLU A 788 -22.85 -12.00 -20.45
C GLU A 788 -23.25 -11.42 -21.82
N LYS A 789 -22.26 -11.30 -22.72
CA LYS A 789 -22.53 -11.36 -24.15
C LYS A 789 -22.62 -12.83 -24.54
N GLU A 790 -23.83 -13.38 -24.54
CA GLU A 790 -24.13 -14.52 -25.38
C GLU A 790 -23.78 -14.13 -26.83
N PHE A 791 -22.86 -14.87 -27.44
CA PHE A 791 -22.70 -14.88 -28.88
C PHE A 791 -23.96 -15.54 -29.45
N ASP A 792 -24.95 -14.73 -29.85
CA ASP A 792 -25.98 -15.21 -30.76
C ASP A 792 -25.34 -15.38 -32.15
N THR A 793 -25.35 -16.60 -32.64
CA THR A 793 -24.78 -17.05 -33.92
C THR A 793 -25.52 -16.54 -35.16
N ALA A 794 -26.31 -15.46 -35.05
CA ALA A 794 -26.96 -14.81 -36.18
C ALA A 794 -26.69 -13.30 -36.11
N GLY A 795 -25.72 -12.83 -36.90
CA GLY A 795 -25.43 -11.41 -37.01
C GLY A 795 -26.63 -10.64 -37.55
N GLU A 796 -27.09 -9.64 -36.79
CA GLU A 796 -27.47 -8.30 -37.26
C GLU A 796 -28.02 -7.46 -36.08
N ASN A 797 -27.39 -6.30 -35.86
CA ASN A 797 -27.78 -5.17 -35.00
C ASN A 797 -27.72 -5.32 -33.46
N VAL A 798 -26.76 -4.61 -32.85
CA VAL A 798 -26.74 -4.28 -31.41
C VAL A 798 -26.99 -2.79 -31.25
N THR A 799 -28.16 -2.41 -30.72
CA THR A 799 -28.44 -1.05 -30.26
C THR A 799 -28.15 -0.98 -28.77
N MET A 800 -27.19 -0.14 -28.35
CA MET A 800 -27.03 0.19 -26.93
C MET A 800 -28.24 0.99 -26.46
N LYS A 801 -28.87 0.58 -25.36
CA LYS A 801 -29.76 1.43 -24.57
C LYS A 801 -29.12 1.66 -23.19
N PRO A 802 -29.42 2.80 -22.54
CA PRO A 802 -28.63 3.37 -21.45
C PRO A 802 -28.46 2.44 -20.25
#